data_AF-A0AAW1SCQ3-F1
#
_entry.id   AF-A0AAW1SCQ3-F1
#
_cell.length_a   1.000
_cell.length_b   1.000
_cell.length_c   1.000
_cell.angle_alpha   90.00
_cell.angle_beta   90.00
_cell.angle_gamma   90.00
#
_symmetry.space_group_name_H-M   'P 1'
#
loop_
_entity.id
_entity.type
_entity.pdbx_description
1 polymer ?
#
loop_
_entity_poly.entity_id
_entity_poly.type
_entity_poly.pdbx_seq_one_letter_code
_entity_poly.pdbx_strand_id
1 'polypeptide(L)'
;MSAALPSFDDGPVPLGQIRDEARKLLVDALDSRRGKKVLVLDPRISGFLGLLAEVPLLKEHGVEQLLHLGTAPLGDLGVRNVVYLARCRIENAQLIARQVKAANQQQPGLEFAVFWLPRRTIACERVLQEEGVYGDVAAGELPVDFIPFDGDVLSLELDTAFRELSAEGDQGSLYYVARALARLQAAFGAIPRLKGRGPGASAVRGMLARMRREQGAPAPAVGGCFDEAVLLDRSLDCVTPMCTQLTYEGLVDETLRIRNGAVTLDSPAGGKQRIVLNSADRVFRELRDLSFAAVGPCLGERAKAIQADYKDSKAGERSLAELRDFAAALKALPHIQRHIGLAEAVNKIIAAPNFRARVRVEQALLDGHGLDASAEAIEEMMAAEEDIFVVLRLMCLLSLTQGGVPKKHQDALRRELLHTYGHEYLITLSLLQAAGLLKRQESGKPAFPALKRAFRLLVDGVDDRAPADIAFAFSGYAPLLVRLLEAAVRGPGWGVPEDVLRQLPGPGFEVVQAADEAGLPVERPAPPRPPPTGKRRVVLVVVIGGITFAEINAIRFLGGRPEVNCDFVVATTKLISGTSLLDDGGGSVRLAADATGKACATDDEGRDDLLDAAAAEHARARAEAAAAAEAAGPQVCDSWEWMVEGVLREVLSSLDFPALKRFRLTCARWRAVADRNLQTLRPSKASVHTVIEQFPSITSIDLSGCLSVRNRNLMVLARSKLRLASLTIGNTTTNVLGKPRITNQALASIAEMTGLTSLSLCDCSALTNNGMLVLTALQGLRSLAVNRCPRIGDKGLLIVQRLSHLTALNCYGCVKVTDATMGVLAGVSTLRSLNTGFTKVTDAGVAALARLPHLAALALYAETVTNAALRAAAALPALTSISLSNCYEVTGDGVVALAHAVPGLRRLALLNCELSDDHMIALASLLPNLHTLQVQGTVFADRGVRALTGLRSLRCLALEVYQNAAMDGLVCLSVITQVTQLQVQCTQLNLDLLAAISRLPHLADLNLAQFDQTATQRGQSGLSWSMLNVLVSMRSLTALDLSYMAINEDQVRRLVELLPRLERLCLYACPVAPAFLEAIMAAWPRLEATTQRRPSMPLRLSG
;
A
#
# COMPACT_ATOMS: atom_id res chain seq x y z
N MET A 1 -5.78 40.34 17.65
CA MET A 1 -4.95 40.55 18.86
C MET A 1 -3.60 39.88 18.61
N SER A 2 -2.54 40.66 18.41
CA SER A 2 -1.20 40.17 18.07
C SER A 2 -0.51 39.59 19.31
N ALA A 3 -0.45 38.26 19.40
CA ALA A 3 0.56 37.63 20.24
C ALA A 3 1.89 37.77 19.50
N ALA A 4 2.86 38.48 20.08
CA ALA A 4 4.19 38.59 19.49
C ALA A 4 4.76 37.19 19.26
N LEU A 5 5.34 36.97 18.07
CA LEU A 5 5.98 35.70 17.76
C LEU A 5 7.13 35.41 18.74
N PRO A 6 7.32 34.14 19.14
CA PRO A 6 8.40 33.77 20.06
C PRO A 6 9.80 34.10 19.52
N SER A 7 10.70 34.48 20.43
CA SER A 7 12.15 34.47 20.18
C SER A 7 12.59 33.01 20.14
N PHE A 8 13.07 32.54 18.99
CA PHE A 8 13.63 31.20 18.82
C PHE A 8 15.16 31.19 18.99
N ASP A 9 15.73 32.31 19.44
CA ASP A 9 17.18 32.49 19.59
C ASP A 9 17.67 32.22 21.02
N ASP A 10 16.73 32.03 21.96
CA ASP A 10 17.03 31.74 23.38
C ASP A 10 17.41 30.26 23.62
N GLY A 11 17.35 29.41 22.58
CA GLY A 11 17.63 27.97 22.64
C GLY A 11 19.10 27.60 22.42
N PRO A 12 19.45 26.29 22.45
CA PRO A 12 20.82 25.82 22.23
C PRO A 12 21.32 26.06 20.79
N VAL A 13 20.40 26.29 19.85
CA VAL A 13 20.66 26.64 18.44
C VAL A 13 19.75 27.81 18.07
N PRO A 14 20.22 28.81 17.31
CA PRO A 14 19.41 29.96 16.90
C PRO A 14 18.41 29.57 15.81
N LEU A 15 17.31 28.92 16.20
CA LEU A 15 16.29 28.41 15.27
C LEU A 15 15.49 29.53 14.59
N GLY A 16 15.65 30.79 15.01
CA GLY A 16 15.06 31.97 14.36
C GLY A 16 15.38 32.04 12.87
N GLN A 17 16.60 31.66 12.47
CA GLN A 17 17.02 31.63 11.08
C GLN A 17 16.12 30.76 10.19
N ILE A 18 15.68 29.59 10.69
CA ILE A 18 14.81 28.68 9.93
C ILE A 18 13.42 29.29 9.70
N ARG A 19 12.86 29.96 10.72
CA ARG A 19 11.61 30.70 10.57
C ARG A 19 11.76 31.81 9.53
N ASP A 20 12.85 32.58 9.60
CA ASP A 20 13.03 33.75 8.75
C ASP A 20 13.23 33.35 7.27
N GLU A 21 13.93 32.24 7.01
CA GLU A 21 14.02 31.64 5.68
C GLU A 21 12.65 31.16 5.17
N ALA A 22 11.86 30.46 6.00
CA ALA A 22 10.52 30.02 5.64
C ALA A 22 9.56 31.20 5.40
N ARG A 23 9.66 32.26 6.21
CA ARG A 23 8.91 33.51 6.04
C ARG A 23 9.24 34.18 4.72
N LYS A 24 10.53 34.25 4.37
CA LYS A 24 10.97 34.81 3.09
C LYS A 24 10.37 34.04 1.92
N LEU A 25 10.41 32.70 1.95
CA LEU A 25 9.79 31.86 0.91
C LEU A 25 8.27 32.10 0.78
N LEU A 26 7.57 32.28 1.91
CA LEU A 26 6.15 32.60 1.91
C LEU A 26 5.89 33.97 1.27
N VAL A 27 6.67 34.98 1.64
CA VAL A 27 6.58 36.33 1.07
C VAL A 27 6.86 36.30 -0.44
N ASP A 28 7.93 35.63 -0.87
CA ASP A 28 8.30 35.49 -2.28
C ASP A 28 7.16 34.81 -3.09
N ALA A 29 6.51 33.80 -2.51
CA ALA A 29 5.35 33.15 -3.13
C ALA A 29 4.13 34.09 -3.26
N LEU A 30 3.86 34.92 -2.23
CA LEU A 30 2.80 35.91 -2.28
C LEU A 30 3.11 37.01 -3.32
N ASP A 31 4.35 37.51 -3.35
CA ASP A 31 4.77 38.60 -4.24
C ASP A 31 4.93 38.17 -5.70
N SER A 32 5.03 36.86 -5.94
CA SER A 32 4.93 36.29 -7.29
C SER A 32 3.60 36.62 -7.98
N ARG A 33 2.56 37.01 -7.22
CA ARG A 33 1.27 37.50 -7.71
C ARG A 33 1.06 38.94 -7.27
N ARG A 34 1.36 39.89 -8.16
CA ARG A 34 1.25 41.32 -7.86
C ARG A 34 -0.21 41.77 -7.71
N GLY A 35 -0.43 42.74 -6.83
CA GLY A 35 -1.75 43.33 -6.56
C GLY A 35 -2.52 42.63 -5.44
N LYS A 36 -3.78 43.05 -5.26
CA LYS A 36 -4.69 42.52 -4.24
C LYS A 36 -5.04 41.05 -4.54
N LYS A 37 -5.06 40.21 -3.50
CA LYS A 37 -5.32 38.77 -3.62
C LYS A 37 -6.12 38.23 -2.43
N VAL A 38 -6.83 37.13 -2.67
CA VAL A 38 -7.42 36.27 -1.64
C VAL A 38 -6.47 35.11 -1.40
N LEU A 39 -6.24 34.78 -0.13
CA LEU A 39 -5.43 33.64 0.28
C LEU A 39 -6.34 32.51 0.78
N VAL A 40 -6.35 31.38 0.08
CA VAL A 40 -7.12 30.18 0.45
C VAL A 40 -6.17 29.16 1.08
N LEU A 41 -6.41 28.80 2.34
CA LEU A 41 -5.53 27.95 3.14
C LEU A 41 -6.13 26.57 3.38
N ASP A 42 -5.33 25.52 3.18
CA ASP A 42 -5.64 24.21 3.75
C ASP A 42 -5.79 24.36 5.29
N PRO A 43 -6.95 24.00 5.88
CA PRO A 43 -7.19 24.14 7.31
C PRO A 43 -6.09 23.48 8.16
N ARG A 44 -5.52 22.37 7.68
CA ARG A 44 -4.50 21.58 8.38
C ARG A 44 -3.16 22.28 8.52
N ILE A 45 -2.87 23.27 7.68
CA ILE A 45 -1.62 24.06 7.76
C ILE A 45 -1.84 25.48 8.28
N SER A 46 -3.09 25.86 8.57
CA SER A 46 -3.42 27.27 8.83
C SER A 46 -2.70 27.80 10.07
N GLY A 47 -2.62 27.01 11.14
CA GLY A 47 -1.89 27.47 12.30
C GLY A 47 -0.38 27.18 12.24
N PHE A 48 0.07 26.23 11.42
CA PHE A 48 1.47 26.10 11.01
C PHE A 48 1.98 27.39 10.31
N LEU A 49 1.16 28.00 9.44
CA LEU A 49 1.47 29.29 8.82
C LEU A 49 1.45 30.46 9.82
N GLY A 50 0.61 30.37 10.86
CA GLY A 50 0.57 31.36 11.94
C GLY A 50 1.87 31.48 12.73
N LEU A 51 2.74 30.45 12.71
CA LEU A 51 4.09 30.52 13.29
C LEU A 51 5.09 31.26 12.40
N LEU A 52 4.79 31.41 11.11
CA LEU A 52 5.65 32.09 10.13
C LEU A 52 5.30 33.56 9.99
N ALA A 53 4.02 33.88 9.85
CA ALA A 53 3.54 35.20 9.47
C ALA A 53 2.26 35.58 10.22
N GLU A 54 2.23 36.80 10.74
CA GLU A 54 1.02 37.40 11.28
C GLU A 54 0.17 38.01 10.17
N VAL A 55 -1.14 38.15 10.41
CA VAL A 55 -2.08 38.76 9.43
C VAL A 55 -1.64 40.13 8.92
N PRO A 56 -1.04 41.05 9.74
CA PRO A 56 -0.51 42.32 9.23
C PRO A 56 0.53 42.14 8.13
N LEU A 57 1.47 41.20 8.29
CA LEU A 57 2.48 40.90 7.26
C LEU A 57 1.83 40.40 5.98
N LEU A 58 0.82 39.53 6.07
CA LEU A 58 0.09 39.06 4.89
C LEU A 58 -0.61 40.22 4.14
N LYS A 59 -1.18 41.18 4.89
CA LYS A 59 -1.83 42.38 4.33
C LYS A 59 -0.83 43.30 3.64
N GLU A 60 0.38 43.48 4.17
CA GLU A 60 1.46 44.24 3.53
C GLU A 60 1.81 43.68 2.15
N HIS A 61 1.70 42.35 1.99
CA HIS A 61 1.89 41.65 0.71
C HIS A 61 0.59 41.44 -0.08
N GLY A 62 -0.41 42.29 0.13
CA GLY A 62 -1.60 42.40 -0.72
C GLY A 62 -2.71 41.38 -0.47
N VAL A 63 -2.67 40.63 0.63
CA VAL A 63 -3.77 39.72 1.03
C VAL A 63 -4.90 40.52 1.67
N GLU A 64 -6.05 40.58 1.00
CA GLU A 64 -7.25 41.30 1.47
C GLU A 64 -8.16 40.41 2.32
N GLN A 65 -8.25 39.12 1.95
CA GLN A 65 -9.12 38.15 2.59
C GLN A 65 -8.38 36.81 2.77
N LEU A 66 -8.64 36.15 3.90
CA LEU A 66 -8.20 34.78 4.18
C LEU A 66 -9.42 33.85 4.21
N LEU A 67 -9.37 32.79 3.42
CA LEU A 67 -10.40 31.76 3.34
C LEU A 67 -9.79 30.39 3.64
N HIS A 68 -10.63 29.42 4.01
CA HIS A 68 -10.24 28.03 4.15
C HIS A 68 -10.63 27.21 2.92
N LEU A 69 -9.78 26.29 2.51
CA LEU A 69 -10.08 25.33 1.45
C LEU A 69 -11.20 24.40 1.91
N GLY A 70 -12.24 24.26 1.09
CA GLY A 70 -13.42 23.45 1.41
C GLY A 70 -14.27 23.17 0.18
N THR A 71 -15.44 22.58 0.40
CA THR A 71 -16.39 22.23 -0.67
C THR A 71 -17.22 23.43 -1.15
N ALA A 72 -17.32 24.48 -0.33
CA ALA A 72 -18.07 25.68 -0.68
C ALA A 72 -17.39 26.46 -1.83
N PRO A 73 -18.17 27.03 -2.76
CA PRO A 73 -17.65 27.94 -3.78
C PRO A 73 -17.15 29.24 -3.14
N LEU A 74 -16.23 29.93 -3.82
CA LEU A 74 -15.52 31.09 -3.27
C LEU A 74 -16.37 32.37 -3.11
N GLY A 75 -17.59 32.42 -3.66
CA GLY A 75 -18.43 33.62 -3.62
C GLY A 75 -17.79 34.81 -4.37
N ASP A 76 -18.37 36.01 -4.29
CA ASP A 76 -17.79 37.23 -4.86
C ASP A 76 -16.60 37.72 -4.03
N LEU A 77 -15.42 37.70 -4.65
CA LEU A 77 -14.14 37.94 -3.98
C LEU A 77 -13.69 39.41 -4.03
N GLY A 78 -14.21 40.21 -4.97
CA GLY A 78 -13.79 41.60 -5.17
C GLY A 78 -12.29 41.80 -5.51
N VAL A 79 -11.57 40.73 -5.86
CA VAL A 79 -10.16 40.75 -6.26
C VAL A 79 -9.92 39.85 -7.48
N ARG A 80 -8.81 40.08 -8.20
CA ARG A 80 -8.45 39.28 -9.39
C ARG A 80 -7.63 38.03 -9.06
N ASN A 81 -6.80 38.07 -8.01
CA ASN A 81 -5.86 36.98 -7.71
C ASN A 81 -6.39 36.08 -6.60
N VAL A 82 -6.33 34.77 -6.81
CA VAL A 82 -6.63 33.74 -5.80
C VAL A 82 -5.40 32.86 -5.62
N VAL A 83 -4.84 32.84 -4.40
CA VAL A 83 -3.64 32.08 -4.06
C VAL A 83 -4.01 30.98 -3.08
N TYR A 84 -3.80 29.73 -3.47
CA TYR A 84 -3.95 28.55 -2.63
C TYR A 84 -2.63 28.19 -1.96
N LEU A 85 -2.64 27.99 -0.65
CA LEU A 85 -1.56 27.31 0.09
C LEU A 85 -2.11 25.99 0.62
N ALA A 86 -1.60 24.87 0.11
CA ALA A 86 -2.12 23.55 0.45
C ALA A 86 -1.03 22.48 0.47
N ARG A 87 -1.23 21.44 1.27
CA ARG A 87 -0.41 20.23 1.13
C ARG A 87 -0.72 19.52 -0.18
N CYS A 88 0.28 18.91 -0.79
CA CYS A 88 0.15 18.20 -2.06
C CYS A 88 -0.55 16.84 -1.89
N ARG A 89 -1.85 16.88 -1.59
CA ARG A 89 -2.75 15.72 -1.44
C ARG A 89 -3.78 15.70 -2.56
N ILE A 90 -4.17 14.50 -2.99
CA ILE A 90 -5.20 14.28 -4.02
C ILE A 90 -6.51 14.98 -3.63
N GLU A 91 -6.93 14.85 -2.38
CA GLU A 91 -8.11 15.54 -1.82
C GLU A 91 -8.06 17.06 -2.02
N ASN A 92 -6.93 17.69 -1.65
CA ASN A 92 -6.75 19.13 -1.82
C ASN A 92 -6.78 19.53 -3.30
N ALA A 93 -6.14 18.74 -4.18
CA ALA A 93 -6.18 19.00 -5.61
C ALA A 93 -7.61 18.92 -6.18
N GLN A 94 -8.42 17.97 -5.72
CA GLN A 94 -9.83 17.86 -6.09
C GLN A 94 -10.66 19.05 -5.59
N LEU A 95 -10.46 19.47 -4.32
CA LEU A 95 -11.16 20.64 -3.76
C LEU A 95 -10.80 21.92 -4.52
N ILE A 96 -9.52 22.15 -4.77
CA ILE A 96 -9.03 23.29 -5.56
C ILE A 96 -9.64 23.26 -6.96
N ALA A 97 -9.64 22.11 -7.63
CA ALA A 97 -10.22 21.99 -8.97
C ALA A 97 -11.72 22.32 -9.00
N ARG A 98 -12.48 21.84 -8.00
CA ARG A 98 -13.92 22.17 -7.87
C ARG A 98 -14.13 23.67 -7.66
N GLN A 99 -13.36 24.30 -6.77
CA GLN A 99 -13.47 25.73 -6.52
C GLN A 99 -13.09 26.56 -7.75
N VAL A 100 -12.02 26.21 -8.45
CA VAL A 100 -11.59 26.90 -9.69
C VAL A 100 -12.66 26.80 -10.77
N LYS A 101 -13.23 25.61 -11.00
CA LYS A 101 -14.34 25.42 -11.96
C LYS A 101 -15.55 26.29 -11.63
N ALA A 102 -15.98 26.27 -10.37
CA ALA A 102 -17.13 27.05 -9.93
C ALA A 102 -16.85 28.56 -10.06
N ALA A 103 -15.66 29.00 -9.66
CA ALA A 103 -15.25 30.40 -9.73
C ALA A 103 -15.14 30.90 -11.18
N ASN A 104 -14.57 30.10 -12.11
CA ASN A 104 -14.51 30.45 -13.53
C ASN A 104 -15.89 30.62 -14.18
N GLN A 105 -16.91 29.91 -13.70
CA GLN A 105 -18.29 30.07 -14.17
C GLN A 105 -18.96 31.32 -13.61
N GLN A 106 -18.65 31.69 -12.36
CA GLN A 106 -19.32 32.78 -11.64
C GLN A 106 -18.65 34.15 -11.84
N GLN A 107 -17.32 34.19 -11.92
CA GLN A 107 -16.49 35.39 -11.98
C GLN A 107 -15.37 35.20 -13.02
N PRO A 108 -15.65 35.44 -14.31
CA PRO A 108 -14.63 35.33 -15.35
C PRO A 108 -13.52 36.38 -15.17
N GLY A 109 -12.26 35.96 -15.33
CA GLY A 109 -11.08 36.83 -15.25
C GLY A 109 -10.26 36.71 -13.96
N LEU A 110 -10.63 35.81 -13.05
CA LEU A 110 -9.81 35.43 -11.90
C LEU A 110 -8.52 34.71 -12.34
N GLU A 111 -7.43 34.95 -11.62
CA GLU A 111 -6.15 34.27 -11.80
C GLU A 111 -5.85 33.39 -10.59
N PHE A 112 -5.64 32.10 -10.83
CA PHE A 112 -5.40 31.12 -9.78
C PHE A 112 -3.93 30.71 -9.71
N ALA A 113 -3.39 30.65 -8.49
CA ALA A 113 -2.09 30.06 -8.21
C ALA A 113 -2.20 29.10 -7.03
N VAL A 114 -1.49 27.98 -7.08
CA VAL A 114 -1.34 27.06 -5.94
C VAL A 114 0.12 26.89 -5.61
N PHE A 115 0.47 27.08 -4.34
CA PHE A 115 1.79 26.73 -3.81
C PHE A 115 1.68 25.51 -2.92
N TRP A 116 2.30 24.43 -3.37
CA TRP A 116 2.25 23.14 -2.70
C TRP A 116 3.28 23.04 -1.59
N LEU A 117 2.82 22.68 -0.39
CA LEU A 117 3.70 22.39 0.75
C LEU A 117 3.94 20.88 0.91
N PRO A 118 5.19 20.46 1.15
CA PRO A 118 6.42 21.21 0.98
C PRO A 118 7.01 21.00 -0.44
N ARG A 119 6.28 20.36 -1.35
CA ARG A 119 6.63 20.15 -2.77
C ARG A 119 5.38 19.83 -3.58
N ARG A 120 5.48 19.90 -4.90
CA ARG A 120 4.46 19.35 -5.80
C ARG A 120 4.72 17.88 -6.12
N THR A 121 3.66 17.16 -6.46
CA THR A 121 3.69 15.75 -6.86
C THR A 121 2.95 15.56 -8.19
N ILE A 122 3.44 14.61 -9.00
CA ILE A 122 2.85 14.27 -10.30
C ILE A 122 1.38 13.82 -10.12
N ALA A 123 1.05 13.17 -9.00
CA ALA A 123 -0.30 12.72 -8.71
C ALA A 123 -1.30 13.89 -8.62
N CYS A 124 -0.96 14.97 -7.91
CA CYS A 124 -1.85 16.12 -7.79
C CYS A 124 -1.92 16.93 -9.10
N GLU A 125 -0.81 17.04 -9.84
CA GLU A 125 -0.83 17.63 -11.18
C GLU A 125 -1.75 16.86 -12.12
N ARG A 126 -1.72 15.52 -12.04
CA ARG A 126 -2.59 14.66 -12.85
C ARG A 126 -4.07 14.86 -12.51
N VAL A 127 -4.41 15.01 -11.24
CA VAL A 127 -5.77 15.34 -10.81
C VAL A 127 -6.24 16.66 -11.42
N LEU A 128 -5.42 17.72 -11.36
CA LEU A 128 -5.77 19.00 -11.98
C LEU A 128 -5.93 18.88 -13.51
N GLN A 129 -5.15 18.02 -14.17
CA GLN A 129 -5.26 17.74 -15.61
C GLN A 129 -6.54 17.00 -15.96
N GLU A 130 -6.87 15.95 -15.21
CA GLU A 130 -8.07 15.13 -15.41
C GLU A 130 -9.34 15.92 -15.10
N GLU A 131 -9.28 16.81 -14.13
CA GLU A 131 -10.34 17.77 -13.86
C GLU A 131 -10.36 18.91 -14.91
N GLY A 132 -9.34 19.06 -15.76
CA GLY A 132 -9.35 20.04 -16.85
C GLY A 132 -9.04 21.48 -16.44
N VAL A 133 -8.53 21.71 -15.23
CA VAL A 133 -8.17 23.05 -14.70
C VAL A 133 -6.66 23.30 -14.66
N TYR A 134 -5.84 22.33 -15.09
CA TYR A 134 -4.38 22.44 -15.01
C TYR A 134 -3.81 23.67 -15.74
N GLY A 135 -4.44 24.10 -16.83
CA GLY A 135 -4.05 25.31 -17.55
C GLY A 135 -4.50 26.62 -16.88
N ASP A 136 -5.50 26.55 -16.00
CA ASP A 136 -6.09 27.72 -15.32
C ASP A 136 -5.39 28.05 -14.00
N VAL A 137 -4.61 27.10 -13.46
CA VAL A 137 -3.95 27.22 -12.16
C VAL A 137 -2.43 27.18 -12.32
N ALA A 138 -1.76 28.25 -11.94
CA ALA A 138 -0.32 28.26 -11.87
C ALA A 138 0.19 27.51 -10.62
N ALA A 139 0.82 26.36 -10.83
CA ALA A 139 1.35 25.54 -9.74
C ALA A 139 2.82 25.87 -9.43
N GLY A 140 3.09 26.24 -8.18
CA GLY A 140 4.41 26.43 -7.60
C GLY A 140 4.65 25.53 -6.38
N GLU A 141 5.86 25.57 -5.85
CA GLU A 141 6.21 24.90 -4.60
C GLU A 141 6.53 25.93 -3.53
N LEU A 142 6.08 25.67 -2.30
CA LEU A 142 6.52 26.40 -1.12
C LEU A 142 7.28 25.42 -0.24
N PRO A 143 8.61 25.33 -0.40
CA PRO A 143 9.38 24.27 0.24
C PRO A 143 9.70 24.71 1.67
N VAL A 144 8.70 24.72 2.52
CA VAL A 144 8.81 24.93 3.96
C VAL A 144 8.84 23.56 4.61
N ASP A 145 9.98 23.20 5.21
CA ASP A 145 10.17 21.89 5.85
C ASP A 145 9.97 22.03 7.38
N PHE A 146 11.02 21.88 8.19
CA PHE A 146 10.92 22.03 9.64
C PHE A 146 10.57 23.47 10.01
N ILE A 147 9.53 23.64 10.83
CA ILE A 147 9.20 24.92 11.45
C ILE A 147 9.49 24.85 12.95
N PRO A 148 10.12 25.89 13.53
CA PRO A 148 10.24 26.01 14.98
C PRO A 148 8.87 26.26 15.63
N PHE A 149 8.51 25.37 16.55
CA PHE A 149 7.41 25.56 17.50
C PHE A 149 7.92 26.20 18.80
N ASP A 150 9.20 25.99 19.11
CA ASP A 150 9.90 26.57 20.24
C ASP A 150 11.41 26.70 19.94
N GLY A 151 12.20 27.26 20.85
CA GLY A 151 13.66 27.37 20.73
C GLY A 151 14.38 26.01 20.71
N ASP A 152 13.67 24.92 21.01
CA ASP A 152 14.20 23.56 21.05
C ASP A 152 13.28 22.53 20.35
N VAL A 153 12.24 22.95 19.63
CA VAL A 153 11.29 22.04 18.96
C VAL A 153 11.03 22.45 17.51
N LEU A 154 11.22 21.51 16.60
CA LEU A 154 10.98 21.61 15.16
C LEU A 154 9.94 20.56 14.75
N SER A 155 8.99 20.91 13.89
CA SER A 155 8.02 19.95 13.33
C SER A 155 7.78 20.16 11.84
N LEU A 156 7.53 19.07 11.11
CA LEU A 156 7.01 19.09 9.74
C LEU A 156 5.47 19.17 9.69
N GLU A 157 4.83 18.92 10.83
CA GLU A 157 3.37 18.82 11.00
C GLU A 157 2.66 17.84 10.06
N LEU A 158 3.30 16.76 9.60
CA LEU A 158 2.71 15.76 8.70
C LEU A 158 1.72 14.83 9.43
N ASP A 159 0.43 15.18 9.40
CA ASP A 159 -0.64 14.47 10.14
C ASP A 159 -0.67 12.95 9.90
N THR A 160 -0.54 12.54 8.64
CA THR A 160 -0.68 11.14 8.20
C THR A 160 0.61 10.34 8.28
N ALA A 161 1.73 10.94 8.70
CA ALA A 161 3.05 10.31 8.60
C ALA A 161 3.12 8.96 9.31
N PHE A 162 2.50 8.83 10.50
CA PHE A 162 2.49 7.55 11.21
C PHE A 162 1.71 6.47 10.46
N ARG A 163 0.53 6.81 9.92
CA ARG A 163 -0.33 5.88 9.19
C ARG A 163 0.28 5.44 7.87
N GLU A 164 0.81 6.39 7.10
CA GLU A 164 1.56 6.16 5.87
C GLU A 164 2.66 5.12 6.09
N LEU A 165 3.50 5.35 7.12
CA LEU A 165 4.65 4.51 7.40
C LEU A 165 4.29 3.15 8.00
N SER A 166 3.35 3.13 8.94
CA SER A 166 3.10 1.96 9.78
C SER A 166 2.01 1.05 9.20
N ALA A 167 1.01 1.61 8.52
CA ALA A 167 -0.17 0.87 8.05
C ALA A 167 -0.20 0.72 6.52
N GLU A 168 0.18 1.76 5.77
CA GLU A 168 0.04 1.80 4.29
C GLU A 168 1.33 1.40 3.56
N GLY A 169 2.48 1.46 4.24
CA GLY A 169 3.79 1.23 3.65
C GLY A 169 4.25 2.35 2.70
N ASP A 170 3.63 3.53 2.78
CA ASP A 170 4.04 4.73 2.05
C ASP A 170 5.21 5.41 2.77
N GLN A 171 6.32 5.60 2.04
CA GLN A 171 7.54 6.21 2.54
C GLN A 171 7.70 7.69 2.13
N GLY A 172 6.66 8.30 1.55
CA GLY A 172 6.68 9.68 1.06
C GLY A 172 7.09 10.68 2.14
N SER A 173 6.62 10.50 3.38
CA SER A 173 7.00 11.34 4.52
C SER A 173 8.49 11.27 4.87
N LEU A 174 9.17 10.13 4.67
CA LEU A 174 10.61 9.98 4.95
C LEU A 174 11.47 10.85 4.03
N TYR A 175 11.02 11.07 2.79
CA TYR A 175 11.70 12.00 1.88
C TYR A 175 11.69 13.42 2.44
N TYR A 176 10.57 13.86 3.02
CA TYR A 176 10.48 15.17 3.66
C TYR A 176 11.40 15.28 4.87
N VAL A 177 11.46 14.26 5.71
CA VAL A 177 12.40 14.21 6.84
C VAL A 177 13.85 14.32 6.35
N ALA A 178 14.25 13.54 5.34
CA ALA A 178 15.61 13.56 4.80
C ALA A 178 15.98 14.92 4.20
N ARG A 179 15.05 15.54 3.45
CA ARG A 179 15.26 16.88 2.88
C ARG A 179 15.35 17.96 3.95
N ALA A 180 14.48 17.89 4.96
CA ALA A 180 14.47 18.81 6.08
C ALA A 180 15.79 18.75 6.88
N LEU A 181 16.31 17.54 7.11
CA LEU A 181 17.63 17.33 7.71
C LEU A 181 18.76 17.87 6.82
N ALA A 182 18.69 17.65 5.51
CA ALA A 182 19.68 18.22 4.59
C ALA A 182 19.71 19.75 4.66
N ARG A 183 18.55 20.40 4.80
CA ARG A 183 18.46 21.86 4.97
C ARG A 183 18.94 22.35 6.33
N LEU A 184 18.62 21.66 7.42
CA LEU A 184 19.19 21.97 8.73
C LEU A 184 20.72 21.93 8.69
N GLN A 185 21.30 20.94 8.01
CA GLN A 185 22.76 20.88 7.84
C GLN A 185 23.33 21.99 6.95
N ALA A 186 22.54 22.49 5.99
CA ALA A 186 22.95 23.62 5.16
C ALA A 186 22.92 24.93 5.96
N ALA A 187 21.95 25.10 6.86
CA ALA A 187 21.80 26.30 7.69
C ALA A 187 22.79 26.32 8.87
N PHE A 188 22.98 25.19 9.56
CA PHE A 188 23.70 25.13 10.84
C PHE A 188 25.01 24.34 10.78
N GLY A 189 25.46 23.99 9.57
CA GLY A 189 26.60 23.10 9.37
C GLY A 189 26.22 21.64 9.56
N ALA A 190 27.09 20.76 9.07
CA ALA A 190 26.79 19.34 9.05
C ALA A 190 26.92 18.67 10.41
N ILE A 191 26.13 17.61 10.58
CA ILE A 191 26.06 16.85 11.81
C ILE A 191 27.10 15.72 11.71
N PRO A 192 28.16 15.72 12.53
CA PRO A 192 29.28 14.81 12.32
C PRO A 192 28.95 13.35 12.68
N ARG A 193 27.90 13.11 13.46
CA ARG A 193 27.50 11.77 13.95
C ARG A 193 26.00 11.57 13.79
N LEU A 194 25.62 10.46 13.17
CA LEU A 194 24.23 10.02 13.10
C LEU A 194 24.09 8.66 13.77
N LYS A 195 23.26 8.58 14.81
CA LYS A 195 22.72 7.34 15.33
C LYS A 195 21.27 7.23 14.91
N GLY A 196 20.78 6.02 14.70
CA GLY A 196 19.35 5.87 14.50
C GLY A 196 18.86 4.45 14.59
N ARG A 197 17.57 4.33 14.84
CA ARG A 197 16.91 3.04 15.05
C ARG A 197 15.50 3.04 14.48
N GLY A 198 15.19 1.96 13.78
CA GLY A 198 13.93 1.78 13.06
C GLY A 198 14.11 1.80 11.54
N PRO A 199 13.15 1.22 10.80
CA PRO A 199 13.16 1.20 9.34
C PRO A 199 13.16 2.61 8.70
N GLY A 200 12.37 3.54 9.23
CA GLY A 200 12.27 4.92 8.79
C GLY A 200 13.57 5.68 8.95
N ALA A 201 14.17 5.64 10.15
CA ALA A 201 15.49 6.21 10.43
C ALA A 201 16.57 5.72 9.45
N SER A 202 16.58 4.42 9.16
CA SER A 202 17.55 3.82 8.23
C SER A 202 17.34 4.24 6.78
N ALA A 203 16.08 4.39 6.36
CA ALA A 203 15.72 4.90 5.05
C ALA A 203 16.08 6.38 4.90
N VAL A 204 15.77 7.22 5.91
CA VAL A 204 16.17 8.63 5.96
C VAL A 204 17.68 8.78 5.82
N ARG A 205 18.47 7.96 6.54
CA ARG A 205 19.93 7.93 6.39
C ARG A 205 20.36 7.65 4.95
N GLY A 206 19.75 6.64 4.31
CA GLY A 206 20.04 6.29 2.92
C GLY A 206 19.71 7.42 1.95
N MET A 207 18.57 8.07 2.13
CA MET A 207 18.14 9.23 1.34
C MET A 207 19.09 10.42 1.53
N LEU A 208 19.46 10.73 2.76
CA LEU A 208 20.38 11.82 3.08
C LEU A 208 21.77 11.60 2.44
N ALA A 209 22.29 10.37 2.49
CA ALA A 209 23.54 10.01 1.83
C ALA A 209 23.44 10.10 0.29
N ARG A 210 22.29 9.75 -0.29
CA ARG A 210 22.03 9.88 -1.73
C ARG A 210 21.96 11.36 -2.15
N MET A 211 21.21 12.19 -1.42
CA MET A 211 21.06 13.62 -1.70
C MET A 211 22.42 14.34 -1.74
N ARG A 212 23.33 14.02 -0.81
CA ARG A 212 24.70 14.58 -0.82
C ARG A 212 25.50 14.18 -2.06
N ARG A 213 25.44 12.90 -2.44
CA ARG A 213 26.13 12.38 -3.64
C ARG A 213 25.62 13.05 -4.91
N GLU A 214 24.31 13.22 -5.04
CA GLU A 214 23.69 13.87 -6.21
C GLU A 214 24.04 15.36 -6.31
N GLN A 215 24.25 16.04 -5.18
CA GLN A 215 24.67 17.44 -5.12
C GLN A 215 26.18 17.64 -5.37
N GLY A 216 26.97 16.56 -5.47
CA GLY A 216 28.43 16.66 -5.59
C GLY A 216 29.10 17.32 -4.39
N ALA A 217 28.43 17.35 -3.23
CA ALA A 217 28.91 18.06 -2.05
C ALA A 217 30.11 17.32 -1.41
N PRO A 218 31.21 18.02 -1.06
CA PRO A 218 32.32 17.42 -0.34
C PRO A 218 31.89 16.90 1.03
N ALA A 219 32.73 16.06 1.63
CA ALA A 219 32.54 15.64 3.01
C ALA A 219 32.46 16.87 3.93
N PRO A 220 31.52 16.88 4.89
CA PRO A 220 31.28 18.06 5.68
C PRO A 220 32.47 18.48 6.54
N ALA A 221 32.78 19.78 6.54
CA ALA A 221 33.73 20.36 7.48
C ALA A 221 33.21 20.21 8.92
N VAL A 222 34.11 19.87 9.84
CA VAL A 222 33.79 19.75 11.28
C VAL A 222 33.59 21.15 11.87
N GLY A 223 32.48 21.38 12.57
CA GLY A 223 32.24 22.65 13.28
C GLY A 223 30.81 23.25 13.21
N GLY A 224 29.76 22.44 13.02
CA GLY A 224 28.37 22.90 13.03
C GLY A 224 27.79 23.11 14.44
N CYS A 225 26.53 23.59 14.52
CA CYS A 225 25.83 23.80 15.79
C CYS A 225 25.41 22.50 16.49
N PHE A 226 25.34 21.39 15.76
CA PHE A 226 24.92 20.08 16.27
C PHE A 226 26.12 19.12 16.33
N ASP A 227 26.32 18.49 17.47
CA ASP A 227 27.39 17.49 17.67
C ASP A 227 26.96 16.08 17.23
N GLU A 228 25.67 15.77 17.31
CA GLU A 228 25.12 14.46 17.03
C GLU A 228 23.64 14.56 16.68
N ALA A 229 23.14 13.66 15.83
CA ALA A 229 21.71 13.43 15.67
C ALA A 229 21.32 11.98 15.97
N VAL A 230 20.21 11.81 16.67
CA VAL A 230 19.62 10.52 17.03
C VAL A 230 18.25 10.41 16.37
N LEU A 231 18.12 9.54 15.37
CA LEU A 231 16.88 9.30 14.62
C LEU A 231 16.12 8.11 15.23
N LEU A 232 14.89 8.32 15.67
CA LEU A 232 14.06 7.31 16.34
C LEU A 232 12.71 7.17 15.63
N ASP A 233 12.35 5.95 15.24
CA ASP A 233 11.00 5.68 14.75
C ASP A 233 10.00 5.55 15.91
N ARG A 234 8.80 6.09 15.75
CA ARG A 234 7.68 5.93 16.69
C ARG A 234 7.32 4.46 16.92
N SER A 235 7.50 3.62 15.90
CA SER A 235 7.24 2.17 15.98
C SER A 235 8.08 1.45 17.04
N LEU A 236 9.18 2.04 17.50
CA LEU A 236 9.98 1.51 18.61
C LEU A 236 9.22 1.54 19.94
N ASP A 237 8.25 2.45 20.07
CA ASP A 237 7.51 2.70 21.30
C ASP A 237 6.12 3.26 20.98
N CYS A 238 5.19 2.39 20.60
CA CYS A 238 3.79 2.78 20.47
C CYS A 238 3.04 2.77 21.81
N VAL A 239 3.68 2.36 22.92
CA VAL A 239 3.05 2.31 24.24
C VAL A 239 2.89 3.72 24.79
N THR A 240 3.94 4.53 24.74
CA THR A 240 3.93 5.89 25.31
C THR A 240 2.78 6.77 24.80
N PRO A 241 2.48 6.85 23.49
CA PRO A 241 1.34 7.64 23.03
C PRO A 241 -0.02 7.11 23.50
N MET A 242 -0.15 5.82 23.81
CA MET A 242 -1.42 5.27 24.30
C MET A 242 -1.71 5.69 25.74
N CYS A 243 -0.67 5.95 26.54
CA CYS A 243 -0.77 6.42 27.91
C CYS A 243 -1.22 7.88 27.99
N THR A 244 -1.97 8.22 29.03
CA THR A 244 -2.37 9.60 29.33
C THR A 244 -1.16 10.41 29.78
N GLN A 245 -0.91 11.53 29.10
CA GLN A 245 0.16 12.47 29.47
C GLN A 245 -0.18 13.20 30.77
N LEU A 246 0.77 13.33 31.71
CA LEU A 246 0.50 13.89 33.06
C LEU A 246 1.33 15.14 33.41
N THR A 247 2.14 15.63 32.48
CA THR A 247 2.73 16.98 32.52
C THR A 247 1.66 18.06 32.27
N TYR A 248 1.91 19.32 32.66
CA TYR A 248 0.98 20.42 32.42
C TYR A 248 0.61 20.58 30.93
N GLU A 249 1.60 20.69 30.05
CA GLU A 249 1.38 20.84 28.61
C GLU A 249 0.71 19.60 28.00
N GLY A 250 1.19 18.42 28.37
CA GLY A 250 0.58 17.15 27.97
C GLY A 250 -0.89 16.99 28.39
N LEU A 251 -1.28 17.41 29.60
CA LEU A 251 -2.69 17.35 30.03
C LEU A 251 -3.56 18.41 29.34
N VAL A 252 -3.02 19.60 29.08
CA VAL A 252 -3.72 20.60 28.26
C VAL A 252 -4.01 20.01 26.88
N ASP A 253 -3.06 19.29 26.28
CA ASP A 253 -3.28 18.61 25.00
C ASP A 253 -4.26 17.41 25.08
N GLU A 254 -4.17 16.59 26.12
CA GLU A 254 -5.08 15.44 26.30
C GLU A 254 -6.53 15.88 26.53
N THR A 255 -6.74 16.95 27.31
CA THR A 255 -8.08 17.35 27.78
C THR A 255 -8.70 18.47 26.95
N LEU A 256 -7.90 19.43 26.48
CA LEU A 256 -8.38 20.63 25.79
C LEU A 256 -7.93 20.69 24.31
N ARG A 257 -7.03 19.79 23.88
CA ARG A 257 -6.47 19.67 22.52
C ARG A 257 -5.69 20.89 22.07
N ILE A 258 -4.36 20.78 22.04
CA ILE A 258 -3.51 21.82 21.46
C ILE A 258 -3.58 21.70 19.95
N ARG A 259 -4.25 22.65 19.30
CA ARG A 259 -4.31 22.74 17.83
C ARG A 259 -3.51 23.93 17.37
N ASN A 260 -2.45 23.65 16.61
CA ASN A 260 -1.55 24.65 16.07
C ASN A 260 -0.94 25.59 17.13
N GLY A 261 -0.43 25.02 18.22
CA GLY A 261 0.18 25.78 19.31
C GLY A 261 -0.81 26.67 20.09
N ALA A 262 -2.11 26.39 20.01
CA ALA A 262 -3.12 27.12 20.75
C ALA A 262 -4.25 26.20 21.25
N VAL A 263 -4.93 26.66 22.29
CA VAL A 263 -6.14 26.06 22.85
C VAL A 263 -7.27 27.09 22.82
N THR A 264 -8.50 26.62 22.64
CA THR A 264 -9.69 27.49 22.64
C THR A 264 -10.56 27.14 23.84
N LEU A 265 -10.88 28.13 24.66
CA LEU A 265 -11.74 28.00 25.84
C LEU A 265 -12.98 28.87 25.72
N ASP A 266 -14.04 28.53 26.44
CA ASP A 266 -15.19 29.42 26.58
C ASP A 266 -14.86 30.58 27.53
N SER A 267 -15.15 31.80 27.08
CA SER A 267 -14.96 33.02 27.86
C SER A 267 -16.10 33.18 28.87
N PRO A 268 -15.81 33.55 30.14
CA PRO A 268 -16.84 33.92 31.12
C PRO A 268 -17.74 35.08 30.66
N ALA A 269 -17.28 35.90 29.72
CA ALA A 269 -18.02 37.03 29.15
C ALA A 269 -18.88 36.66 27.92
N GLY A 270 -18.95 35.37 27.56
CA GLY A 270 -19.54 34.90 26.31
C GLY A 270 -18.53 34.86 25.15
N GLY A 271 -18.64 33.85 24.29
CA GLY A 271 -17.74 33.62 23.15
C GLY A 271 -16.53 32.73 23.46
N LYS A 272 -15.75 32.38 22.42
CA LYS A 272 -14.55 31.52 22.52
C LYS A 272 -13.26 32.36 22.60
N GLN A 273 -12.43 32.12 23.61
CA GLN A 273 -11.11 32.73 23.78
C GLN A 273 -10.01 31.77 23.29
N ARG A 274 -9.23 32.21 22.30
CA ARG A 274 -8.04 31.49 21.82
C ARG A 274 -6.80 31.89 22.63
N ILE A 275 -6.13 30.90 23.20
CA ILE A 275 -4.91 31.03 24.00
C ILE A 275 -3.75 30.38 23.25
N VAL A 276 -2.74 31.17 22.90
CA VAL A 276 -1.50 30.67 22.29
C VAL A 276 -0.57 30.17 23.38
N LEU A 277 0.03 29.00 23.17
CA LEU A 277 0.91 28.29 24.11
C LEU A 277 2.29 28.14 23.47
N ASN A 278 3.23 28.99 23.88
CA ASN A 278 4.63 28.92 23.47
C ASN A 278 5.53 29.62 24.50
N SER A 279 6.84 29.51 24.32
CA SER A 279 7.83 30.07 25.24
C SER A 279 7.89 31.60 25.30
N ALA A 280 7.17 32.36 24.45
CA ALA A 280 7.05 33.81 24.62
C ALA A 280 6.32 34.16 25.92
N ASP A 281 5.41 33.29 26.37
CA ASP A 281 4.82 33.34 27.69
C ASP A 281 5.80 32.74 28.71
N ARG A 282 6.45 33.60 29.48
CA ARG A 282 7.41 33.18 30.53
C ARG A 282 6.76 32.32 31.61
N VAL A 283 5.48 32.52 31.90
CA VAL A 283 4.76 31.68 32.87
C VAL A 283 4.56 30.29 32.29
N PHE A 284 4.11 30.18 31.04
CA PHE A 284 3.98 28.89 30.37
C PHE A 284 5.31 28.13 30.28
N ARG A 285 6.40 28.82 29.92
CA ARG A 285 7.75 28.25 29.80
C ARG A 285 8.20 27.50 31.05
N GLU A 286 7.81 27.98 32.23
CA GLU A 286 8.16 27.36 33.50
C GLU A 286 7.18 26.26 33.93
N LEU A 287 5.91 26.37 33.55
CA LEU A 287 4.87 25.43 33.96
C LEU A 287 4.78 24.19 33.08
N ARG A 288 5.00 24.34 31.77
CA ARG A 288 4.72 23.32 30.74
C ARG A 288 5.36 21.96 31.03
N ASP A 289 6.58 21.98 31.55
CA ASP A 289 7.42 20.80 31.76
C ASP A 289 7.17 20.16 33.14
N LEU A 290 6.39 20.80 34.03
CA LEU A 290 6.07 20.29 35.35
C LEU A 290 5.04 19.16 35.28
N SER A 291 5.10 18.22 36.23
CA SER A 291 3.92 17.40 36.54
C SER A 291 2.77 18.30 36.94
N PHE A 292 1.55 17.94 36.54
CA PHE A 292 0.37 18.72 36.90
C PHE A 292 0.20 18.91 38.42
N ALA A 293 0.66 17.95 39.23
CA ALA A 293 0.64 18.04 40.68
C ALA A 293 1.48 19.20 41.26
N ALA A 294 2.47 19.69 40.50
CA ALA A 294 3.35 20.79 40.90
C ALA A 294 2.87 22.18 40.41
N VAL A 295 1.93 22.22 39.45
CA VAL A 295 1.46 23.47 38.83
C VAL A 295 0.75 24.39 39.83
N GLY A 296 -0.18 23.85 40.62
CA GLY A 296 -0.92 24.61 41.63
C GLY A 296 -0.03 25.28 42.67
N PRO A 297 0.89 24.54 43.34
CA PRO A 297 1.90 25.13 44.22
C PRO A 297 2.73 26.23 43.56
N CYS A 298 3.23 25.99 42.34
CA CYS A 298 4.04 26.97 41.60
C CYS A 298 3.27 28.28 41.31
N LEU A 299 2.03 28.17 40.82
CA LEU A 299 1.17 29.33 40.59
C LEU A 299 0.86 30.08 41.90
N GLY A 300 0.62 29.35 42.99
CA GLY A 300 0.36 29.92 44.31
C GLY A 300 1.57 30.68 44.89
N GLU A 301 2.78 30.15 44.73
CA GLU A 301 4.02 30.84 45.13
C GLU A 301 4.23 32.13 44.34
N ARG A 302 4.00 32.10 43.02
CA ARG A 302 4.08 33.29 42.16
C ARG A 302 3.06 34.36 42.55
N ALA A 303 1.82 33.96 42.80
CA ALA A 303 0.78 34.89 43.24
C ALA A 303 1.14 35.54 44.59
N LYS A 304 1.70 34.76 45.52
CA LYS A 304 2.19 35.27 46.82
C LYS A 304 3.37 36.21 46.67
N ALA A 305 4.34 35.89 45.79
CA ALA A 305 5.49 36.75 45.53
C ALA A 305 5.05 38.12 44.99
N ILE A 306 4.17 38.15 43.99
CA ILE A 306 3.60 39.40 43.44
C ILE A 306 2.83 40.17 44.53
N GLN A 307 2.09 39.47 45.40
CA GLN A 307 1.35 40.10 46.48
C GLN A 307 2.29 40.71 47.54
N ALA A 308 3.41 40.05 47.86
CA ALA A 308 4.45 40.56 48.74
C ALA A 308 5.11 41.81 48.13
N ASP A 309 5.53 41.73 46.87
CA ASP A 309 6.10 42.85 46.13
C ASP A 309 5.12 44.03 46.02
N TYR A 310 3.82 43.76 45.94
CA TYR A 310 2.79 44.81 45.93
C TYR A 310 2.61 45.47 47.30
N LYS A 311 2.75 44.73 48.41
CA LYS A 311 2.69 45.28 49.77
C LYS A 311 3.94 46.12 50.07
N ASP A 312 5.11 45.63 49.69
CA ASP A 312 6.37 46.33 49.86
C ASP A 312 6.45 47.59 48.98
N SER A 313 5.75 47.62 47.84
CA SER A 313 5.67 48.81 46.97
C SER A 313 4.93 49.99 47.61
N LYS A 314 4.07 49.73 48.59
CA LYS A 314 3.34 50.76 49.34
C LYS A 314 4.07 51.24 50.60
N ALA A 315 5.17 50.59 50.99
CA ALA A 315 5.79 50.78 52.30
C ALA A 315 7.14 51.54 52.31
N GLY A 316 7.73 51.91 51.16
CA GLY A 316 9.01 52.64 51.14
C GLY A 316 9.48 53.19 49.78
N GLU A 317 10.54 54.01 49.80
CA GLU A 317 11.27 54.50 48.61
C GLU A 317 12.05 53.36 47.94
N ARG A 318 11.82 53.15 46.64
CA ARG A 318 12.46 52.08 45.85
C ARG A 318 13.60 52.58 44.98
N SER A 319 14.59 51.72 44.77
CA SER A 319 15.59 51.96 43.72
C SER A 319 14.97 51.81 42.31
N LEU A 320 15.62 52.42 41.30
CA LEU A 320 15.18 52.27 39.89
C LEU A 320 15.19 50.81 39.40
N ALA A 321 16.02 49.95 39.99
CA ALA A 321 16.06 48.52 39.70
C ALA A 321 14.82 47.81 40.26
N GLU A 322 14.49 48.03 41.53
CA GLU A 322 13.29 47.46 42.18
C GLU A 322 11.98 47.92 41.51
N LEU A 323 11.93 49.16 41.02
CA LEU A 323 10.77 49.64 40.25
C LEU A 323 10.63 48.92 38.90
N ARG A 324 11.74 48.61 38.23
CA ARG A 324 11.74 47.84 36.98
C ARG A 324 11.30 46.40 37.21
N ASP A 325 11.81 45.75 38.26
CA ASP A 325 11.47 44.36 38.59
C ASP A 325 10.00 44.24 38.99
N PHE A 326 9.48 45.18 39.79
CA PHE A 326 8.07 45.25 40.11
C PHE A 326 7.17 45.50 38.89
N ALA A 327 7.57 46.39 37.99
CA ALA A 327 6.84 46.62 36.75
C ALA A 327 6.84 45.36 35.84
N ALA A 328 7.91 44.57 35.84
CA ALA A 328 7.96 43.29 35.14
C ALA A 328 7.04 42.24 35.78
N ALA A 329 6.99 42.18 37.11
CA ALA A 329 6.08 41.29 37.85
C ALA A 329 4.60 41.61 37.58
N LEU A 330 4.23 42.90 37.53
CA LEU A 330 2.87 43.33 37.17
C LEU A 330 2.48 42.96 35.73
N LYS A 331 3.43 43.02 34.79
CA LYS A 331 3.21 42.59 33.39
C LYS A 331 2.94 41.08 33.27
N ALA A 332 3.38 40.26 34.23
CA ALA A 332 3.14 38.82 34.23
C ALA A 332 1.74 38.42 34.74
N LEU A 333 1.03 39.32 35.44
CA LEU A 333 -0.24 38.99 36.09
C LEU A 333 -1.34 38.45 35.14
N PRO A 334 -1.54 38.99 33.91
CA PRO A 334 -2.52 38.44 32.97
C PRO A 334 -2.18 37.01 32.51
N HIS A 335 -0.88 36.69 32.40
CA HIS A 335 -0.43 35.35 32.04
C HIS A 335 -0.68 34.35 33.16
N ILE A 336 -0.44 34.75 34.42
CA ILE A 336 -0.76 33.93 35.60
C ILE A 336 -2.26 33.64 35.67
N GLN A 337 -3.12 34.65 35.50
CA GLN A 337 -4.57 34.47 35.50
C GLN A 337 -5.04 33.50 34.41
N ARG A 338 -4.48 33.61 33.20
CA ARG A 338 -4.76 32.69 32.10
C ARG A 338 -4.40 31.25 32.44
N HIS A 339 -3.23 31.02 33.03
CA HIS A 339 -2.79 29.67 33.40
C HIS A 339 -3.54 29.09 34.60
N ILE A 340 -4.02 29.93 35.53
CA ILE A 340 -4.98 29.52 36.56
C ILE A 340 -6.27 29.00 35.90
N GLY A 341 -6.87 29.77 34.98
CA GLY A 341 -8.08 29.33 34.28
C GLY A 341 -7.90 28.05 33.47
N LEU A 342 -6.76 27.90 32.77
CA LEU A 342 -6.40 26.65 32.10
C LEU A 342 -6.26 25.48 33.09
N ALA A 343 -5.54 25.68 34.20
CA ALA A 343 -5.36 24.66 35.21
C ALA A 343 -6.69 24.25 35.86
N GLU A 344 -7.61 25.18 36.10
CA GLU A 344 -8.96 24.90 36.59
C GLU A 344 -9.78 24.06 35.59
N ALA A 345 -9.73 24.42 34.30
CA ALA A 345 -10.40 23.68 33.24
C ALA A 345 -9.88 22.24 33.12
N VAL A 346 -8.56 22.05 33.15
CA VAL A 346 -7.93 20.72 33.19
C VAL A 346 -8.33 19.97 34.46
N ASN A 347 -8.28 20.64 35.63
CA ASN A 347 -8.59 20.02 36.92
C ASN A 347 -10.03 19.50 36.99
N LYS A 348 -10.97 20.22 36.37
CA LYS A 348 -12.37 19.80 36.26
C LYS A 348 -12.52 18.46 35.53
N ILE A 349 -11.73 18.24 34.48
CA ILE A 349 -11.78 17.01 33.67
C ILE A 349 -11.07 15.86 34.41
N ILE A 350 -9.87 16.08 34.94
CA ILE A 350 -9.11 15.00 35.60
C ILE A 350 -9.69 14.57 36.96
N ALA A 351 -10.52 15.42 37.57
CA ALA A 351 -11.24 15.07 38.80
C ALA A 351 -12.40 14.08 38.54
N ALA A 352 -12.83 13.93 37.28
CA ALA A 352 -13.94 13.07 36.94
C ALA A 352 -13.64 11.58 37.22
N PRO A 353 -14.63 10.79 37.69
CA PRO A 353 -14.43 9.37 38.00
C PRO A 353 -13.95 8.54 36.81
N ASN A 354 -14.47 8.83 35.61
CA ASN A 354 -14.10 8.11 34.38
C ASN A 354 -12.64 8.34 33.98
N PHE A 355 -12.13 9.56 34.11
CA PHE A 355 -10.71 9.87 33.89
C PHE A 355 -9.82 9.04 34.82
N ARG A 356 -10.18 8.96 36.11
CA ARG A 356 -9.44 8.16 37.10
C ARG A 356 -9.54 6.66 36.81
N ALA A 357 -10.69 6.17 36.37
CA ALA A 357 -10.87 4.77 35.99
C ALA A 357 -9.96 4.41 34.79
N ARG A 358 -9.94 5.25 33.76
CA ARG A 358 -9.03 5.13 32.60
C ARG A 358 -7.57 5.02 33.03
N VAL A 359 -7.07 5.98 33.81
CA VAL A 359 -5.65 5.97 34.24
C VAL A 359 -5.30 4.72 35.06
N ARG A 360 -6.23 4.20 35.88
CA ARG A 360 -6.02 2.94 36.61
C ARG A 360 -5.88 1.74 35.67
N VAL A 361 -6.69 1.67 34.62
CA VAL A 361 -6.57 0.60 33.61
C VAL A 361 -5.24 0.72 32.87
N GLU A 362 -4.82 1.94 32.50
CA GLU A 362 -3.52 2.18 31.87
C GLU A 362 -2.37 1.67 32.75
N GLN A 363 -2.36 2.02 34.04
CA GLN A 363 -1.36 1.56 35.00
C GLN A 363 -1.34 0.03 35.15
N ALA A 364 -2.51 -0.60 35.31
CA ALA A 364 -2.61 -2.06 35.40
C ALA A 364 -2.03 -2.79 34.17
N LEU A 365 -2.30 -2.25 32.98
CA LEU A 365 -1.78 -2.78 31.72
C LEU A 365 -0.25 -2.62 31.60
N LEU A 366 0.31 -1.50 32.05
CA LEU A 366 1.76 -1.27 32.08
C LEU A 366 2.47 -2.17 33.10
N ASP A 367 1.85 -2.37 34.27
CA ASP A 367 2.31 -3.29 35.30
C ASP A 367 2.26 -4.76 34.82
N GLY A 368 1.30 -5.09 33.97
CA GLY A 368 1.07 -6.45 33.48
C GLY A 368 0.31 -7.32 34.49
N HIS A 369 -0.44 -6.70 35.40
CA HIS A 369 -1.30 -7.37 36.38
C HIS A 369 -2.77 -7.14 36.04
N GLY A 370 -3.66 -8.07 36.43
CA GLY A 370 -5.10 -7.87 36.29
C GLY A 370 -5.59 -7.74 34.84
N LEU A 371 -5.03 -8.51 33.90
CA LEU A 371 -5.38 -8.41 32.47
C LEU A 371 -6.85 -8.72 32.18
N ASP A 372 -7.43 -9.72 32.85
CA ASP A 372 -8.86 -10.02 32.72
C ASP A 372 -9.70 -8.84 33.21
N ALA A 373 -9.41 -8.32 34.41
CA ALA A 373 -10.10 -7.15 34.96
C ALA A 373 -9.91 -5.90 34.08
N SER A 374 -8.77 -5.75 33.42
CA SER A 374 -8.52 -4.63 32.49
C SER A 374 -9.35 -4.77 31.22
N ALA A 375 -9.48 -5.99 30.67
CA ALA A 375 -10.34 -6.23 29.51
C ALA A 375 -11.82 -6.03 29.84
N GLU A 376 -12.26 -6.52 31.00
CA GLU A 376 -13.62 -6.31 31.52
C GLU A 376 -13.90 -4.81 31.74
N ALA A 377 -12.98 -4.05 32.33
CA ALA A 377 -13.13 -2.61 32.50
C ALA A 377 -13.21 -1.86 31.16
N ILE A 378 -12.49 -2.32 30.11
CA ILE A 378 -12.62 -1.76 28.76
C ILE A 378 -14.01 -2.04 28.19
N GLU A 379 -14.56 -3.24 28.38
CA GLU A 379 -15.94 -3.57 27.97
C GLU A 379 -16.98 -2.72 28.72
N GLU A 380 -16.80 -2.50 30.02
CA GLU A 380 -17.66 -1.60 30.81
C GLU A 380 -17.61 -0.15 30.31
N MET A 381 -16.43 0.34 29.90
CA MET A 381 -16.30 1.67 29.29
C MET A 381 -17.02 1.75 27.93
N MET A 382 -16.99 0.69 27.12
CA MET A 382 -17.79 0.62 25.89
C MET A 382 -19.29 0.64 26.21
N ALA A 383 -19.73 -0.12 27.22
CA ALA A 383 -21.13 -0.16 27.64
C ALA A 383 -21.61 1.18 28.20
N ALA A 384 -20.71 1.98 28.79
CA ALA A 384 -20.97 3.34 29.25
C ALA A 384 -20.88 4.40 28.13
N GLU A 385 -20.67 3.99 26.87
CA GLU A 385 -20.52 4.89 25.72
C GLU A 385 -19.41 5.93 25.89
N GLU A 386 -18.29 5.56 26.53
CA GLU A 386 -17.11 6.42 26.63
C GLU A 386 -16.56 6.80 25.24
N ASP A 387 -15.74 7.86 25.18
CA ASP A 387 -15.13 8.31 23.92
C ASP A 387 -14.38 7.16 23.23
N ILE A 388 -14.68 6.94 21.94
CA ILE A 388 -14.15 5.79 21.22
C ILE A 388 -12.62 5.78 21.14
N PHE A 389 -11.97 6.95 21.09
CA PHE A 389 -10.51 7.02 21.04
C PHE A 389 -9.90 6.65 22.38
N VAL A 390 -10.59 6.87 23.50
CA VAL A 390 -10.18 6.32 24.81
C VAL A 390 -10.21 4.80 24.76
N VAL A 391 -11.32 4.22 24.30
CA VAL A 391 -11.47 2.76 24.18
C VAL A 391 -10.42 2.16 23.25
N LEU A 392 -10.24 2.71 22.05
CA LEU A 392 -9.25 2.25 21.08
C LEU A 392 -7.82 2.34 21.63
N ARG A 393 -7.48 3.40 22.37
CA ARG A 393 -6.16 3.52 23.04
C ARG A 393 -5.95 2.42 24.05
N LEU A 394 -6.94 2.12 24.90
CA LEU A 394 -6.83 1.06 25.91
C LEU A 394 -6.74 -0.32 25.25
N MET A 395 -7.49 -0.58 24.18
CA MET A 395 -7.37 -1.81 23.40
C MET A 395 -5.98 -1.95 22.76
N CYS A 396 -5.44 -0.87 22.20
CA CYS A 396 -4.08 -0.85 21.65
C CYS A 396 -3.03 -1.05 22.75
N LEU A 397 -3.18 -0.37 23.90
CA LEU A 397 -2.28 -0.53 25.04
C LEU A 397 -2.27 -1.97 25.56
N LEU A 398 -3.44 -2.60 25.69
CA LEU A 398 -3.57 -4.02 26.03
C LEU A 398 -2.82 -4.89 25.02
N SER A 399 -3.02 -4.64 23.72
CA SER A 399 -2.33 -5.38 22.67
C SER A 399 -0.80 -5.21 22.74
N LEU A 400 -0.32 -3.98 22.90
CA LEU A 400 1.10 -3.65 22.89
C LEU A 400 1.84 -4.22 24.11
N THR A 401 1.24 -4.14 25.31
CA THR A 401 1.88 -4.67 26.54
C THR A 401 1.86 -6.20 26.59
N GLN A 402 0.87 -6.84 25.97
CA GLN A 402 0.69 -8.30 26.00
C GLN A 402 1.17 -9.03 24.73
N GLY A 403 1.74 -8.32 23.76
CA GLY A 403 2.17 -8.92 22.49
C GLY A 403 1.00 -9.38 21.61
N GLY A 404 -0.17 -8.76 21.78
CA GLY A 404 -1.43 -9.05 21.12
C GLY A 404 -2.58 -9.16 22.12
N VAL A 405 -3.81 -9.00 21.65
CA VAL A 405 -5.01 -9.17 22.47
C VAL A 405 -5.17 -10.66 22.80
N PRO A 406 -5.32 -11.04 24.08
CA PRO A 406 -5.52 -12.43 24.47
C PRO A 406 -6.72 -13.06 23.76
N LYS A 407 -6.58 -14.33 23.35
CA LYS A 407 -7.61 -15.05 22.57
C LYS A 407 -9.00 -15.05 23.23
N LYS A 408 -9.05 -15.08 24.56
CA LYS A 408 -10.30 -15.03 25.35
C LYS A 408 -11.10 -13.75 25.11
N HIS A 409 -10.42 -12.61 24.97
CA HIS A 409 -11.03 -11.27 24.92
C HIS A 409 -11.17 -10.72 23.50
N GLN A 410 -10.49 -11.35 22.53
CA GLN A 410 -10.40 -10.83 21.17
C GLN A 410 -11.77 -10.61 20.50
N ASP A 411 -12.63 -11.62 20.50
CA ASP A 411 -13.90 -11.55 19.80
C ASP A 411 -14.94 -10.71 20.57
N ALA A 412 -14.82 -10.65 21.90
CA ALA A 412 -15.69 -9.86 22.78
C ALA A 412 -15.46 -8.36 22.56
N LEU A 413 -14.23 -7.88 22.81
CA LEU A 413 -13.87 -6.47 22.63
C LEU A 413 -14.16 -5.96 21.21
N ARG A 414 -13.89 -6.79 20.19
CA ARG A 414 -14.20 -6.44 18.80
C ARG A 414 -15.71 -6.35 18.54
N ARG A 415 -16.49 -7.29 19.08
CA ARG A 415 -17.95 -7.31 18.90
C ARG A 415 -18.59 -6.12 19.60
N GLU A 416 -18.26 -5.90 20.86
CA GLU A 416 -18.79 -4.79 21.65
C GLU A 416 -18.48 -3.44 20.99
N LEU A 417 -17.23 -3.23 20.55
CA LEU A 417 -16.87 -1.99 19.86
C LEU A 417 -17.73 -1.74 18.61
N LEU A 418 -17.93 -2.76 17.77
CA LEU A 418 -18.71 -2.61 16.53
C LEU A 418 -20.22 -2.49 16.78
N HIS A 419 -20.72 -3.07 17.86
CA HIS A 419 -22.13 -2.97 18.27
C HIS A 419 -22.44 -1.60 18.88
N THR A 420 -21.56 -1.08 19.74
CA THR A 420 -21.74 0.21 20.41
C THR A 420 -21.49 1.38 19.46
N TYR A 421 -20.36 1.37 18.74
CA TYR A 421 -19.91 2.54 17.99
C TYR A 421 -20.19 2.47 16.49
N GLY A 422 -20.47 1.29 15.93
CA GLY A 422 -20.81 1.12 14.52
C GLY A 422 -19.83 0.25 13.73
N HIS A 423 -20.29 -0.28 12.60
CA HIS A 423 -19.54 -1.24 11.78
C HIS A 423 -18.48 -0.57 10.89
N GLU A 424 -18.56 0.74 10.69
CA GLU A 424 -17.57 1.56 9.99
C GLU A 424 -16.18 1.46 10.64
N TYR A 425 -16.12 1.27 11.95
CA TYR A 425 -14.87 1.09 12.70
C TYR A 425 -14.16 -0.22 12.40
N LEU A 426 -14.76 -1.11 11.60
CA LEU A 426 -14.07 -2.27 11.06
C LEU A 426 -12.84 -1.88 10.22
N ILE A 427 -12.93 -0.76 9.49
CA ILE A 427 -11.80 -0.21 8.73
C ILE A 427 -10.72 0.27 9.70
N THR A 428 -11.11 1.00 10.75
CA THR A 428 -10.21 1.46 11.81
C THR A 428 -9.49 0.30 12.47
N LEU A 429 -10.20 -0.75 12.88
CA LEU A 429 -9.60 -1.97 13.45
C LEU A 429 -8.60 -2.64 12.48
N SER A 430 -8.90 -2.66 11.17
CA SER A 430 -7.98 -3.18 10.17
C SER A 430 -6.71 -2.33 10.03
N LEU A 431 -6.84 -1.01 10.07
CA LEU A 431 -5.69 -0.09 10.02
C LEU A 431 -4.82 -0.20 11.27
N LEU A 432 -5.43 -0.30 12.46
CA LEU A 432 -4.72 -0.53 13.71
C LEU A 432 -3.98 -1.88 13.71
N GLN A 433 -4.56 -2.91 13.10
CA GLN A 433 -3.91 -4.20 12.92
C GLN A 433 -2.74 -4.11 11.95
N ALA A 434 -2.89 -3.41 10.81
CA ALA A 434 -1.82 -3.19 9.85
C ALA A 434 -0.66 -2.40 10.47
N ALA A 435 -0.96 -1.38 11.29
CA ALA A 435 0.01 -0.59 12.05
C ALA A 435 0.68 -1.35 13.21
N GLY A 436 0.25 -2.58 13.50
CA GLY A 436 0.76 -3.39 14.61
C GLY A 436 0.32 -2.92 16.00
N LEU A 437 -0.63 -1.96 16.09
CA LEU A 437 -1.18 -1.43 17.33
C LEU A 437 -2.22 -2.35 17.96
N LEU A 438 -2.97 -3.09 17.13
CA LEU A 438 -4.01 -4.01 17.59
C LEU A 438 -3.91 -5.36 16.87
N LYS A 439 -3.15 -6.29 17.45
CA LYS A 439 -2.91 -7.62 16.87
C LYS A 439 -3.46 -8.76 17.71
N ARG A 440 -3.62 -9.93 17.10
CA ARG A 440 -3.92 -11.17 17.82
C ARG A 440 -2.68 -11.59 18.60
N GLN A 441 -2.85 -12.17 19.79
CA GLN A 441 -1.71 -12.73 20.52
C GLN A 441 -1.18 -13.97 19.78
N GLU A 442 0.10 -13.93 19.41
CA GLU A 442 0.81 -15.04 18.74
C GLU A 442 1.51 -15.95 19.75
N SER A 443 1.92 -17.15 19.32
CA SER A 443 2.70 -18.07 20.14
C SER A 443 4.15 -17.57 20.32
N GLY A 444 4.36 -16.68 21.27
CA GLY A 444 5.65 -16.10 21.61
C GLY A 444 5.60 -15.31 22.92
N LYS A 445 6.75 -15.10 23.56
CA LYS A 445 6.79 -14.24 24.76
C LYS A 445 6.67 -12.76 24.33
N PRO A 446 5.81 -11.95 24.98
CA PRO A 446 5.72 -10.54 24.66
C PRO A 446 7.04 -9.81 24.95
N ALA A 447 7.41 -8.87 24.08
CA ALA A 447 8.64 -8.10 24.22
C ALA A 447 8.55 -7.08 25.36
N PHE A 448 7.38 -6.48 25.58
CA PHE A 448 7.21 -5.37 26.52
C PHE A 448 7.68 -5.69 27.95
N PRO A 449 7.37 -6.86 28.57
CA PRO A 449 7.89 -7.18 29.91
C PRO A 449 9.41 -7.28 30.01
N ALA A 450 10.10 -7.64 28.94
CA ALA A 450 11.56 -7.68 28.90
C ALA A 450 12.15 -6.28 28.70
N LEU A 451 11.59 -5.49 27.79
CA LEU A 451 11.94 -4.08 27.60
C LEU A 451 11.71 -3.25 28.87
N LYS A 452 10.57 -3.47 29.54
CA LYS A 452 10.20 -2.85 30.82
C LYS A 452 11.28 -3.00 31.88
N ARG A 453 11.82 -4.22 32.02
CA ARG A 453 12.91 -4.52 32.96
C ARG A 453 14.24 -3.92 32.50
N ALA A 454 14.59 -4.10 31.22
CA ALA A 454 15.87 -3.67 30.69
C ALA A 454 16.06 -2.13 30.69
N PHE A 455 14.98 -1.39 30.42
CA PHE A 455 14.99 0.07 30.37
C PHE A 455 14.45 0.75 31.63
N ARG A 456 14.09 -0.02 32.67
CA ARG A 456 13.45 0.48 33.89
C ARG A 456 12.28 1.43 33.55
N LEU A 457 11.32 0.90 32.78
CA LEU A 457 10.19 1.69 32.28
C LEU A 457 9.15 1.98 33.37
N LEU A 458 9.17 1.24 34.50
CA LEU A 458 8.36 1.56 35.66
C LEU A 458 9.25 1.94 36.84
N VAL A 459 8.89 3.03 37.50
CA VAL A 459 9.58 3.58 38.66
C VAL A 459 8.56 3.79 39.77
N ASP A 460 8.72 3.04 40.86
CA ASP A 460 7.84 3.15 42.02
C ASP A 460 8.16 4.41 42.83
N GLY A 461 7.13 5.03 43.41
CA GLY A 461 7.28 6.12 44.38
C GLY A 461 7.86 7.41 43.80
N VAL A 462 7.57 7.74 42.54
CA VAL A 462 7.96 9.02 41.94
C VAL A 462 7.32 10.18 42.72
N ASP A 463 8.15 11.11 43.21
CA ASP A 463 7.68 12.39 43.74
C ASP A 463 7.42 13.34 42.57
N ASP A 464 6.15 13.46 42.20
CA ASP A 464 5.71 14.33 41.10
C ASP A 464 5.99 15.82 41.34
N ARG A 465 6.26 16.25 42.58
CA ARG A 465 6.59 17.65 42.89
C ARG A 465 8.08 17.95 42.79
N ALA A 466 8.92 16.94 42.98
CA ALA A 466 10.37 17.03 42.90
C ALA A 466 10.92 15.79 42.18
N PRO A 467 10.65 15.65 40.87
CA PRO A 467 10.94 14.41 40.17
C PRO A 467 12.45 14.15 40.06
N ALA A 468 12.84 12.91 40.34
CA ALA A 468 14.23 12.43 40.21
C ALA A 468 14.46 11.58 38.95
N ASP A 469 13.42 11.30 38.17
CA ASP A 469 13.46 10.45 36.98
C ASP A 469 12.40 10.89 35.96
N ILE A 470 12.67 10.69 34.68
CA ILE A 470 11.77 11.02 33.55
C ILE A 470 10.39 10.36 33.63
N ALA A 471 10.22 9.32 34.46
CA ALA A 471 8.95 8.65 34.71
C ALA A 471 7.83 9.56 35.26
N PHE A 472 8.16 10.74 35.79
CA PHE A 472 7.18 11.73 36.26
C PHE A 472 6.18 12.17 35.18
N ALA A 473 6.62 12.15 33.90
CA ALA A 473 5.80 12.62 32.79
C ALA A 473 4.52 11.79 32.58
N PHE A 474 4.51 10.55 33.09
CA PHE A 474 3.39 9.62 33.08
C PHE A 474 3.20 8.97 34.47
N SER A 475 3.51 9.71 35.56
CA SER A 475 3.37 9.29 36.97
C SER A 475 3.78 7.85 37.26
N GLY A 476 5.02 7.49 36.89
CA GLY A 476 5.64 6.20 37.19
C GLY A 476 6.08 5.43 35.94
N TYR A 477 5.59 5.77 34.76
CA TYR A 477 6.05 5.20 33.49
C TYR A 477 7.07 6.11 32.78
N ALA A 478 8.27 5.60 32.53
CA ALA A 478 9.29 6.28 31.74
C ALA A 478 9.13 5.95 30.25
N PRO A 479 8.98 6.96 29.36
CA PRO A 479 8.89 6.73 27.92
C PRO A 479 10.09 5.96 27.37
N LEU A 480 9.83 4.89 26.62
CA LEU A 480 10.88 4.03 26.09
C LEU A 480 11.76 4.78 25.07
N LEU A 481 11.19 5.67 24.24
CA LEU A 481 12.02 6.52 23.36
C LEU A 481 13.00 7.40 24.14
N VAL A 482 12.58 7.96 25.27
CA VAL A 482 13.43 8.85 26.08
C VAL A 482 14.50 8.05 26.83
N ARG A 483 14.18 6.82 27.28
CA ARG A 483 15.18 5.88 27.81
C ARG A 483 16.21 5.44 26.76
N LEU A 484 15.75 5.19 25.53
CA LEU A 484 16.63 4.87 24.42
C LEU A 484 17.55 6.04 24.09
N LEU A 485 17.02 7.27 24.08
CA LEU A 485 17.81 8.50 23.90
C LEU A 485 18.85 8.66 25.02
N GLU A 486 18.43 8.54 26.28
CA GLU A 486 19.30 8.62 27.46
C GLU A 486 20.47 7.62 27.35
N ALA A 487 20.20 6.39 26.91
CA ALA A 487 21.23 5.38 26.71
C ALA A 487 22.14 5.70 25.50
N ALA A 488 21.57 6.21 24.41
CA ALA A 488 22.30 6.56 23.19
C ALA A 488 23.31 7.70 23.37
N VAL A 489 23.04 8.68 24.25
CA VAL A 489 23.91 9.86 24.40
C VAL A 489 25.02 9.70 25.46
N ARG A 490 24.94 8.67 26.31
CA ARG A 490 25.90 8.41 27.40
C ARG A 490 27.27 7.90 26.94
N GLY A 491 27.37 7.33 25.73
CA GLY A 491 28.62 6.74 25.25
C GLY A 491 28.59 6.29 23.79
N PRO A 492 29.63 5.57 23.32
CA PRO A 492 29.60 4.93 22.00
C PRO A 492 28.55 3.82 21.97
N GLY A 493 27.90 3.61 20.81
CA GLY A 493 26.78 2.69 20.69
C GLY A 493 25.53 3.15 21.45
N TRP A 494 24.69 2.20 21.85
CA TRP A 494 23.39 2.44 22.49
C TRP A 494 23.39 2.23 24.00
N GLY A 495 24.51 1.82 24.61
CA GLY A 495 24.60 1.59 26.06
C GLY A 495 23.69 0.48 26.61
N VAL A 496 23.09 -0.34 25.74
CA VAL A 496 22.16 -1.42 26.08
C VAL A 496 22.60 -2.72 25.39
N PRO A 497 22.45 -3.89 26.04
CA PRO A 497 22.76 -5.18 25.43
C PRO A 497 22.06 -5.42 24.08
N GLU A 498 22.79 -6.00 23.12
CA GLU A 498 22.29 -6.26 21.76
C GLU A 498 21.06 -7.18 21.71
N ASP A 499 20.94 -8.13 22.65
CA ASP A 499 19.78 -9.02 22.76
C ASP A 499 18.50 -8.27 23.17
N VAL A 500 18.62 -7.25 24.02
CA VAL A 500 17.51 -6.33 24.34
C VAL A 500 17.19 -5.47 23.14
N LEU A 501 18.22 -4.94 22.46
CA LEU A 501 18.04 -4.13 21.27
C LEU A 501 17.30 -4.92 20.18
N ARG A 502 17.61 -6.20 19.94
CA ARG A 502 16.93 -7.07 18.95
C ARG A 502 15.43 -7.28 19.20
N GLN A 503 14.92 -6.97 20.40
CA GLN A 503 13.48 -7.03 20.69
C GLN A 503 12.71 -5.82 20.19
N LEU A 504 13.42 -4.73 19.87
CA LEU A 504 12.83 -3.53 19.26
C LEU A 504 12.74 -3.69 17.73
N PRO A 505 11.71 -3.13 17.08
CA PRO A 505 11.51 -3.27 15.65
C PRO A 505 12.59 -2.52 14.84
N GLY A 506 13.03 -3.16 13.77
CA GLY A 506 13.89 -2.56 12.77
C GLY A 506 15.38 -2.49 13.09
N PRO A 507 16.20 -2.10 12.11
CA PRO A 507 17.65 -2.02 12.25
C PRO A 507 18.09 -0.81 13.08
N GLY A 508 19.25 -0.91 13.72
CA GLY A 508 19.99 0.22 14.28
C GLY A 508 21.22 0.57 13.44
N PHE A 509 21.68 1.82 13.51
CA PHE A 509 22.93 2.26 12.90
C PHE A 509 23.63 3.32 13.74
N GLU A 510 24.94 3.43 13.53
CA GLU A 510 25.79 4.53 13.97
C GLU A 510 26.76 4.83 12.83
N VAL A 511 26.81 6.09 12.39
CA VAL A 511 27.63 6.54 11.26
C VAL A 511 28.32 7.84 11.61
N VAL A 512 29.63 7.88 11.36
CA VAL A 512 30.41 9.11 11.37
C VAL A 512 30.42 9.69 9.96
N GLN A 513 30.10 10.97 9.86
CA GLN A 513 30.04 11.70 8.59
C GLN A 513 31.26 12.59 8.34
N ALA A 514 32.21 12.62 9.27
CA ALA A 514 33.42 13.41 9.18
C ALA A 514 34.43 12.83 8.18
N ALA A 515 35.09 13.72 7.45
CA ALA A 515 36.35 13.44 6.77
C ALA A 515 37.53 14.07 7.53
N ASP A 516 38.72 13.52 7.36
CA ASP A 516 39.95 14.12 7.89
C ASP A 516 40.37 15.38 7.11
N GLU A 517 41.46 16.05 7.53
CA GLU A 517 42.00 17.24 6.85
C GLU A 517 42.41 16.98 5.38
N ALA A 518 42.55 15.71 4.98
CA ALA A 518 42.84 15.28 3.61
C ALA A 518 41.59 14.92 2.79
N GLY A 519 40.38 15.04 3.37
CA GLY A 519 39.12 14.74 2.69
C GLY A 519 38.78 13.25 2.60
N LEU A 520 39.46 12.38 3.36
CA LEU A 520 39.20 10.95 3.40
C LEU A 520 38.15 10.59 4.48
N PRO A 521 37.26 9.60 4.24
CA PRO A 521 36.29 9.15 5.24
C PRO A 521 37.00 8.57 6.47
N VAL A 522 36.62 9.02 7.67
CA VAL A 522 37.18 8.50 8.93
C VAL A 522 36.57 7.11 9.22
N GLU A 523 37.33 6.03 8.99
CA GLU A 523 36.86 4.63 9.13
C GLU A 523 36.61 4.16 10.57
N ARG A 524 37.13 4.87 11.59
CA ARG A 524 36.93 4.53 13.01
C ARG A 524 36.51 5.75 13.82
N PRO A 525 35.35 5.72 14.52
CA PRO A 525 34.95 6.82 15.40
C PRO A 525 35.99 6.98 16.52
N ALA A 526 36.73 8.09 16.54
CA ALA A 526 37.37 8.52 17.78
C ALA A 526 36.24 8.79 18.80
N PRO A 527 36.44 8.43 20.10
CA PRO A 527 35.49 8.82 21.14
C PRO A 527 35.24 10.34 21.07
N PRO A 528 34.03 10.81 21.41
CA PRO A 528 33.73 12.24 21.37
C PRO A 528 34.83 12.98 22.11
N ARG A 529 35.52 13.92 21.43
CA ARG A 529 36.42 14.83 22.14
C ARG A 529 35.55 15.51 23.21
N PRO A 530 35.94 15.49 24.50
CA PRO A 530 35.21 16.24 25.49
C PRO A 530 35.16 17.70 24.98
N PRO A 531 33.98 18.34 25.00
CA PRO A 531 33.88 19.72 24.59
C PRO A 531 34.87 20.57 25.42
N PRO A 532 35.37 21.68 24.86
CA PRO A 532 36.21 22.60 25.63
C PRO A 532 35.51 22.93 26.96
N THR A 533 36.30 23.01 28.04
CA THR A 533 35.82 23.14 29.42
C THR A 533 34.67 24.16 29.52
N GLY A 534 33.48 23.69 29.89
CA GLY A 534 32.28 24.52 30.09
C GLY A 534 31.23 24.51 28.97
N LYS A 535 31.47 23.88 27.81
CA LYS A 535 30.47 23.79 26.72
C LYS A 535 29.73 22.43 26.76
N ARG A 536 28.40 22.44 26.71
CA ARG A 536 27.55 21.24 26.64
C ARG A 536 27.40 20.76 25.19
N ARG A 537 27.18 19.46 24.98
CA ARG A 537 26.96 18.90 23.63
C ARG A 537 25.54 19.17 23.14
N VAL A 538 25.34 19.55 21.89
CA VAL A 538 24.00 19.76 21.31
C VAL A 538 23.58 18.56 20.46
N VAL A 539 22.49 17.91 20.83
CA VAL A 539 21.98 16.69 20.18
C VAL A 539 20.63 16.96 19.50
N LEU A 540 20.57 16.70 18.19
CA LEU A 540 19.31 16.73 17.42
C LEU A 540 18.59 15.39 17.56
N VAL A 541 17.42 15.38 18.21
CA VAL A 541 16.58 14.19 18.37
C VAL A 541 15.50 14.22 17.31
N VAL A 542 15.55 13.30 16.34
CA VAL A 542 14.59 13.26 15.22
C VAL A 542 13.61 12.11 15.43
N VAL A 543 12.34 12.40 15.72
CA VAL A 543 11.30 11.39 15.90
C VAL A 543 10.43 11.25 14.65
N ILE A 544 10.48 10.08 14.02
CA ILE A 544 9.77 9.75 12.78
C ILE A 544 8.47 9.02 13.12
N GLY A 545 7.33 9.58 12.77
CA GLY A 545 6.01 9.06 13.13
C GLY A 545 5.38 9.76 14.35
N GLY A 546 6.03 10.80 14.88
CA GLY A 546 5.44 11.73 15.83
C GLY A 546 5.97 11.61 17.27
N ILE A 547 5.90 12.71 18.02
CA ILE A 547 6.30 12.79 19.44
C ILE A 547 5.22 13.49 20.26
N THR A 548 5.04 13.06 21.50
CA THR A 548 4.12 13.66 22.48
C THR A 548 4.77 14.84 23.22
N PHE A 549 3.95 15.74 23.78
CA PHE A 549 4.46 16.82 24.63
C PHE A 549 5.17 16.26 25.87
N ALA A 550 4.57 15.29 26.55
CA ALA A 550 5.17 14.66 27.72
C ALA A 550 6.55 14.04 27.44
N GLU A 551 6.78 13.47 26.25
CA GLU A 551 8.11 13.04 25.83
C GLU A 551 9.09 14.21 25.64
N ILE A 552 8.64 15.32 25.03
CA ILE A 552 9.45 16.55 24.92
C ILE A 552 9.81 17.08 26.32
N ASN A 553 8.84 17.16 27.23
CA ASN A 553 9.05 17.60 28.61
C ASN A 553 10.05 16.68 29.33
N ALA A 554 9.97 15.36 29.12
CA ALA A 554 10.92 14.39 29.66
C ALA A 554 12.33 14.54 29.06
N ILE A 555 12.45 14.85 27.76
CA ILE A 555 13.75 15.15 27.11
C ILE A 555 14.37 16.43 27.67
N ARG A 556 13.57 17.48 27.91
CA ARG A 556 14.02 18.71 28.57
C ARG A 556 14.49 18.45 30.00
N PHE A 557 13.73 17.67 30.77
CA PHE A 557 14.15 17.23 32.10
C PHE A 557 15.47 16.46 32.06
N LEU A 558 15.63 15.53 31.10
CA LEU A 558 16.88 14.80 30.90
C LEU A 558 18.05 15.74 30.57
N GLY A 559 17.83 16.75 29.74
CA GLY A 559 18.80 17.81 29.46
C GLY A 559 19.16 18.62 30.70
N GLY A 560 18.23 18.87 31.62
CA GLY A 560 18.52 19.54 32.90
C GLY A 560 19.52 18.81 33.79
N ARG A 561 19.75 17.49 33.59
CA ARG A 561 20.58 16.66 34.47
C ARG A 561 22.09 16.85 34.21
N PRO A 562 22.90 17.23 35.22
CA PRO A 562 24.33 17.43 35.06
C PRO A 562 25.09 16.22 34.49
N GLU A 563 24.64 15.01 34.83
CA GLU A 563 25.25 13.74 34.41
C GLU A 563 25.06 13.40 32.93
N VAL A 564 24.11 14.02 32.23
CA VAL A 564 23.86 13.79 30.79
C VAL A 564 24.77 14.68 29.94
N ASN A 565 25.02 15.92 30.40
CA ASN A 565 25.89 16.91 29.75
C ASN A 565 25.56 17.14 28.25
N CYS A 566 24.27 17.17 27.91
CA CYS A 566 23.75 17.44 26.57
C CYS A 566 22.58 18.43 26.63
N ASP A 567 22.51 19.31 25.64
CA ASP A 567 21.31 20.07 25.30
C ASP A 567 20.63 19.42 24.10
N PHE A 568 19.30 19.40 24.10
CA PHE A 568 18.52 18.70 23.07
C PHE A 568 17.73 19.69 22.22
N VAL A 569 17.69 19.41 20.91
CA VAL A 569 16.71 20.00 19.99
C VAL A 569 15.89 18.85 19.43
N VAL A 570 14.58 18.89 19.61
CA VAL A 570 13.65 17.87 19.10
C VAL A 570 13.17 18.27 17.72
N ALA A 571 13.26 17.37 16.76
CA ALA A 571 12.65 17.48 15.45
C ALA A 571 11.67 16.31 15.25
N THR A 572 10.49 16.54 14.71
CA THR A 572 9.49 15.49 14.53
C THR A 572 8.74 15.60 13.20
N THR A 573 8.22 14.48 12.71
CA THR A 573 7.22 14.53 11.64
C THR A 573 5.94 15.22 12.09
N LYS A 574 5.53 15.07 13.35
CA LYS A 574 4.28 15.62 13.90
C LYS A 574 4.31 15.69 15.44
N LEU A 575 3.73 16.74 16.02
CA LEU A 575 3.34 16.73 17.44
C LEU A 575 2.03 15.95 17.60
N ILE A 576 2.04 14.89 18.41
CA ILE A 576 0.93 13.94 18.55
C ILE A 576 0.47 13.79 20.01
N SER A 577 -0.77 13.34 20.19
CA SER A 577 -1.28 12.69 21.39
C SER A 577 -1.77 11.29 21.05
N GLY A 578 -2.15 10.50 22.06
CA GLY A 578 -2.78 9.20 21.82
C GLY A 578 -4.05 9.31 20.98
N THR A 579 -4.83 10.39 21.13
CA THR A 579 -6.01 10.58 20.28
C THR A 579 -5.64 11.05 18.89
N SER A 580 -4.76 12.04 18.71
CA SER A 580 -4.42 12.52 17.36
C SER A 580 -3.61 11.51 16.55
N LEU A 581 -2.95 10.54 17.20
CA LEU A 581 -2.29 9.43 16.51
C LEU A 581 -3.32 8.45 15.89
N LEU A 582 -4.49 8.32 16.53
CA LEU A 582 -5.59 7.47 16.07
C LEU A 582 -6.60 8.22 15.19
N ASP A 583 -6.74 9.53 15.40
CA ASP A 583 -7.61 10.44 14.68
C ASP A 583 -6.80 11.23 13.64
N ASP A 584 -6.68 10.66 12.43
CA ASP A 584 -5.78 11.17 11.39
C ASP A 584 -6.40 12.30 10.52
N GLY A 585 -7.40 13.02 11.05
CA GLY A 585 -7.92 14.27 10.47
C GLY A 585 -8.39 14.22 9.00
N GLY A 586 -8.61 13.02 8.45
CA GLY A 586 -8.83 12.80 7.02
C GLY A 586 -9.94 11.78 6.79
N GLY A 587 -11.19 12.24 6.89
CA GLY A 587 -12.38 11.73 6.19
C GLY A 587 -12.87 10.29 6.46
N SER A 588 -12.00 9.30 6.62
CA SER A 588 -12.39 7.88 6.61
C SER A 588 -13.26 7.47 7.82
N VAL A 589 -13.13 8.16 8.95
CA VAL A 589 -13.93 7.89 10.17
C VAL A 589 -15.18 8.79 10.23
N ARG A 590 -15.10 10.05 9.76
CA ARG A 590 -16.23 10.99 9.83
C ARG A 590 -17.28 10.80 8.73
N LEU A 591 -16.89 10.36 7.53
CA LEU A 591 -17.84 10.13 6.42
C LEU A 591 -18.89 9.04 6.72
N ALA A 592 -18.67 8.19 7.73
CA ALA A 592 -19.65 7.20 8.19
C ALA A 592 -20.55 7.74 9.32
N ALA A 593 -20.02 8.57 10.22
CA ALA A 593 -20.81 9.19 11.29
C ALA A 593 -21.84 10.20 10.77
N ASP A 594 -21.51 10.91 9.68
CA ASP A 594 -22.45 11.84 9.04
C ASP A 594 -23.62 11.13 8.31
N ALA A 595 -23.52 9.82 8.07
CA ALA A 595 -24.55 9.01 7.40
C ALA A 595 -25.58 8.38 8.35
N THR A 596 -25.35 8.39 9.67
CA THR A 596 -26.24 7.77 10.67
C THR A 596 -27.13 8.77 11.43
N GLY A 597 -27.11 10.05 11.06
CA GLY A 597 -28.04 11.06 11.58
C GLY A 597 -27.87 11.38 13.08
N LYS A 598 -26.87 10.83 13.77
CA LYS A 598 -26.50 11.21 15.13
C LYS A 598 -25.22 12.05 15.09
N ALA A 599 -25.39 13.33 14.80
CA ALA A 599 -24.37 14.31 15.16
C ALA A 599 -24.28 14.36 16.69
N CYS A 600 -23.15 13.94 17.27
CA CYS A 600 -22.73 14.46 18.56
C CYS A 600 -22.40 15.93 18.31
N ALA A 601 -23.24 16.82 18.83
CA ALA A 601 -23.05 18.26 18.73
C ALA A 601 -21.67 18.62 19.29
N THR A 602 -20.74 18.97 18.41
CA THR A 602 -19.55 19.72 18.77
C THR A 602 -19.41 20.86 17.77
N ASP A 603 -19.53 22.06 18.33
CA ASP A 603 -19.71 23.33 17.64
C ASP A 603 -18.48 23.73 16.83
N ASP A 604 -18.61 23.69 15.51
CA ASP A 604 -17.72 24.37 14.57
C ASP A 604 -18.54 25.32 13.70
N GLU A 605 -19.12 26.35 14.33
CA GLU A 605 -19.57 27.56 13.64
C GLU A 605 -18.76 28.75 14.17
N GLY A 606 -17.71 29.10 13.42
CA GLY A 606 -17.13 30.43 13.46
C GLY A 606 -17.73 31.24 12.32
N ARG A 607 -18.64 32.18 12.61
CA ARG A 607 -18.96 33.30 11.73
C ARG A 607 -19.49 34.48 12.55
N ASP A 608 -18.82 35.62 12.34
CA ASP A 608 -19.16 36.93 12.87
C ASP A 608 -20.55 37.40 12.41
N ASP A 609 -21.17 38.15 13.31
CA ASP A 609 -22.49 38.79 13.28
C ASP A 609 -22.78 39.54 11.97
N LEU A 610 -23.81 39.12 11.21
CA LEU A 610 -24.62 39.97 10.29
C LEU A 610 -25.78 39.27 9.53
N LEU A 611 -26.22 38.05 9.87
CA LEU A 611 -27.22 37.30 9.05
C LEU A 611 -28.35 36.60 9.84
N ASP A 612 -28.92 37.24 10.86
CA ASP A 612 -30.01 36.65 11.68
C ASP A 612 -31.39 36.57 10.99
N ALA A 613 -31.60 37.24 9.85
CA ALA A 613 -32.91 37.22 9.18
C ALA A 613 -33.12 35.99 8.27
N ALA A 614 -32.06 35.44 7.69
CA ALA A 614 -32.15 34.30 6.75
C ALA A 614 -32.21 32.93 7.46
N ALA A 615 -31.69 32.85 8.69
CA ALA A 615 -31.68 31.62 9.49
C ALA A 615 -33.10 31.21 9.94
N ALA A 616 -33.99 32.17 10.19
CA ALA A 616 -35.37 31.92 10.61
C ALA A 616 -36.22 31.28 9.49
N GLU A 617 -35.98 31.68 8.24
CA GLU A 617 -36.67 31.12 7.06
C GLU A 617 -36.14 29.71 6.74
N HIS A 618 -34.83 29.50 6.91
CA HIS A 618 -34.18 28.20 6.75
C HIS A 618 -34.56 27.18 7.84
N ALA A 619 -34.80 27.63 9.07
CA ALA A 619 -35.29 26.80 10.17
C ALA A 619 -36.74 26.33 9.93
N ARG A 620 -37.57 27.22 9.36
CA ARG A 620 -38.97 26.90 9.00
C ARG A 620 -39.05 25.89 7.84
N ALA A 621 -38.21 26.04 6.82
CA ALA A 621 -38.08 25.08 5.74
C ALA A 621 -37.53 23.71 6.22
N ARG A 622 -36.62 23.71 7.20
CA ARG A 622 -36.13 22.48 7.86
C ARG A 622 -37.20 21.76 8.66
N ALA A 623 -38.06 22.50 9.36
CA ALA A 623 -39.17 21.92 10.12
C ALA A 623 -40.23 21.29 9.21
N GLU A 624 -40.53 21.93 8.07
CA GLU A 624 -41.45 21.39 7.06
C GLU A 624 -40.86 20.18 6.32
N ALA A 625 -39.54 20.16 6.06
CA ALA A 625 -38.85 19.01 5.48
C ALA A 625 -38.73 17.81 6.45
N ALA A 626 -38.56 18.07 7.76
CA ALA A 626 -38.54 17.03 8.78
C ALA A 626 -39.92 16.36 8.94
N ALA A 627 -41.01 17.13 8.88
CA ALA A 627 -42.37 16.60 8.89
C ALA A 627 -42.71 15.78 7.62
N ALA A 628 -42.13 16.13 6.47
CA ALA A 628 -42.26 15.35 5.23
C ALA A 628 -41.46 14.04 5.27
N ALA A 629 -40.31 14.01 5.97
CA ALA A 629 -39.48 12.81 6.13
C ALA A 629 -40.11 11.77 7.08
N GLU A 630 -40.88 12.20 8.07
CA GLU A 630 -41.59 11.31 9.02
C GLU A 630 -42.80 10.58 8.38
N ALA A 631 -43.36 11.12 7.30
CA ALA A 631 -44.45 10.51 6.54
C ALA A 631 -43.98 9.44 5.53
N ALA A 632 -42.69 9.41 5.20
CA ALA A 632 -42.08 8.37 4.38
C ALA A 632 -41.47 7.31 5.29
N GLY A 633 -42.13 6.14 5.41
CA GLY A 633 -41.65 5.00 6.21
C GLY A 633 -40.19 4.61 5.89
N PRO A 634 -39.56 3.75 6.73
CA PRO A 634 -38.10 3.61 6.82
C PRO A 634 -37.48 3.39 5.44
N GLN A 635 -36.84 4.44 4.92
CA GLN A 635 -35.96 4.32 3.78
C GLN A 635 -34.81 3.42 4.21
N VAL A 636 -34.78 2.22 3.64
CA VAL A 636 -33.59 1.37 3.64
C VAL A 636 -32.46 2.23 3.07
N CYS A 637 -31.49 2.54 3.92
CA CYS A 637 -30.25 3.19 3.52
C CYS A 637 -29.55 2.27 2.50
N ASP A 638 -29.72 2.55 1.21
CA ASP A 638 -29.01 1.87 0.13
C ASP A 638 -27.57 2.42 0.08
N SER A 639 -26.77 2.00 1.07
CA SER A 639 -25.36 2.34 1.36
C SER A 639 -24.35 2.03 0.24
N TRP A 640 -24.81 1.69 -0.97
CA TRP A 640 -23.99 1.27 -2.11
C TRP A 640 -24.28 2.03 -3.40
N GLU A 641 -25.07 3.11 -3.37
CA GLU A 641 -25.36 3.88 -4.57
C GLU A 641 -24.11 4.45 -5.27
N TRP A 642 -23.08 4.76 -4.48
CA TRP A 642 -21.78 5.25 -4.93
C TRP A 642 -20.96 4.22 -5.72
N MET A 643 -21.24 2.91 -5.61
CA MET A 643 -20.54 1.88 -6.38
C MET A 643 -21.04 1.85 -7.83
N VAL A 644 -20.21 2.38 -8.72
CA VAL A 644 -20.43 2.39 -10.18
C VAL A 644 -20.49 0.95 -10.70
N GLU A 645 -21.39 0.67 -11.65
CA GLU A 645 -21.59 -0.66 -12.25
C GLU A 645 -20.28 -1.27 -12.79
N GLY A 646 -19.34 -0.43 -13.25
CA GLY A 646 -18.01 -0.88 -13.68
C GLY A 646 -17.20 -1.56 -12.57
N VAL A 647 -17.28 -1.09 -11.33
CA VAL A 647 -16.60 -1.71 -10.18
C VAL A 647 -17.26 -3.02 -9.82
N LEU A 648 -18.61 -3.07 -9.82
CA LEU A 648 -19.35 -4.30 -9.55
C LEU A 648 -19.09 -5.37 -10.61
N ARG A 649 -18.92 -4.98 -11.88
CA ARG A 649 -18.52 -5.88 -12.97
C ARG A 649 -17.14 -6.49 -12.72
N GLU A 650 -16.18 -5.69 -12.28
CA GLU A 650 -14.83 -6.16 -11.93
C GLU A 650 -14.84 -7.09 -10.72
N VAL A 651 -15.70 -6.81 -9.74
CA VAL A 651 -15.95 -7.70 -8.60
C VAL A 651 -16.53 -9.01 -9.10
N LEU A 652 -17.59 -8.99 -9.92
CA LEU A 652 -18.26 -10.18 -10.45
C LEU A 652 -17.33 -11.09 -11.25
N SER A 653 -16.44 -10.54 -12.08
CA SER A 653 -15.46 -11.33 -12.83
C SER A 653 -14.43 -12.02 -11.92
N SER A 654 -14.30 -11.56 -10.67
CA SER A 654 -13.35 -12.07 -9.69
C SER A 654 -13.94 -13.09 -8.71
N LEU A 655 -15.24 -13.40 -8.81
CA LEU A 655 -15.93 -14.29 -7.87
C LEU A 655 -16.09 -15.71 -8.44
N ASP A 656 -15.87 -16.72 -7.60
CA ASP A 656 -16.14 -18.12 -7.92
C ASP A 656 -17.64 -18.44 -7.84
N PHE A 657 -18.06 -19.63 -8.30
CA PHE A 657 -19.48 -20.01 -8.33
C PHE A 657 -20.17 -19.92 -6.93
N PRO A 658 -19.57 -20.42 -5.83
CA PRO A 658 -20.10 -20.21 -4.48
C PRO A 658 -20.19 -18.74 -4.03
N ALA A 659 -19.18 -17.92 -4.29
CA ALA A 659 -19.19 -16.51 -3.91
C ALA A 659 -20.14 -15.69 -4.78
N LEU A 660 -20.27 -15.97 -6.08
CA LEU A 660 -21.29 -15.41 -6.95
C LEU A 660 -22.70 -15.70 -6.41
N LYS A 661 -22.93 -16.92 -5.93
CA LYS A 661 -24.20 -17.27 -5.28
C LYS A 661 -24.44 -16.40 -4.03
N ARG A 662 -23.44 -16.22 -3.16
CA ARG A 662 -23.56 -15.38 -1.96
C ARG A 662 -23.71 -13.88 -2.31
N PHE A 663 -22.99 -13.40 -3.32
CA PHE A 663 -23.05 -12.04 -3.84
C PHE A 663 -24.43 -11.69 -4.40
N ARG A 664 -25.09 -12.64 -5.06
CA ARG A 664 -26.47 -12.49 -5.52
C ARG A 664 -27.50 -12.55 -4.38
N LEU A 665 -27.10 -12.94 -3.17
CA LEU A 665 -27.96 -12.95 -1.99
C LEU A 665 -27.82 -11.69 -1.14
N THR A 666 -26.88 -10.79 -1.46
CA THR A 666 -26.59 -9.58 -0.69
C THR A 666 -27.75 -8.56 -0.74
N CYS A 667 -28.19 -8.16 -1.95
CA CYS A 667 -29.40 -7.36 -2.14
C CYS A 667 -29.94 -7.46 -3.58
N ALA A 668 -31.12 -6.89 -3.85
CA ALA A 668 -31.78 -6.94 -5.16
C ALA A 668 -30.95 -6.29 -6.29
N ARG A 669 -30.29 -5.15 -6.04
CA ARG A 669 -29.43 -4.46 -7.01
C ARG A 669 -28.23 -5.30 -7.42
N TRP A 670 -27.55 -5.93 -6.46
CA TRP A 670 -26.37 -6.75 -6.72
C TRP A 670 -26.73 -8.01 -7.53
N ARG A 671 -27.88 -8.61 -7.25
CA ARG A 671 -28.45 -9.68 -8.06
C ARG A 671 -28.73 -9.23 -9.49
N ALA A 672 -29.37 -8.08 -9.68
CA ALA A 672 -29.67 -7.54 -11.00
C ALA A 672 -28.41 -7.21 -11.80
N VAL A 673 -27.37 -6.65 -11.17
CA VAL A 673 -26.08 -6.37 -11.82
C VAL A 673 -25.37 -7.68 -12.21
N ALA A 674 -25.37 -8.69 -11.35
CA ALA A 674 -24.84 -10.01 -11.66
C ALA A 674 -25.56 -10.66 -12.85
N ASP A 675 -26.89 -10.62 -12.85
CA ASP A 675 -27.72 -11.24 -13.88
C ASP A 675 -27.57 -10.57 -15.25
N ARG A 676 -27.24 -9.27 -15.29
CA ARG A 676 -26.98 -8.51 -16.53
C ARG A 676 -25.57 -8.70 -17.08
N ASN A 677 -24.58 -8.89 -16.22
CA ASN A 677 -23.16 -8.76 -16.60
C ASN A 677 -22.40 -10.10 -16.68
N LEU A 678 -22.90 -11.20 -16.11
CA LEU A 678 -22.20 -12.49 -16.13
C LEU A 678 -22.50 -13.29 -17.41
N GLN A 679 -21.48 -13.47 -18.28
CA GLN A 679 -21.63 -14.19 -19.55
C GLN A 679 -20.91 -15.55 -19.61
N THR A 680 -19.88 -15.76 -18.80
CA THR A 680 -19.05 -16.98 -18.81
C THR A 680 -19.01 -17.64 -17.44
N LEU A 681 -19.08 -18.97 -17.38
CA LEU A 681 -19.01 -19.73 -16.13
C LEU A 681 -18.15 -21.00 -16.27
N ARG A 682 -17.28 -21.24 -15.28
CA ARG A 682 -16.43 -22.43 -15.18
C ARG A 682 -16.57 -23.08 -13.79
N PRO A 683 -17.66 -23.81 -13.53
CA PRO A 683 -17.87 -24.43 -12.23
C PRO A 683 -16.87 -25.58 -12.00
N SER A 684 -16.31 -25.67 -10.80
CA SER A 684 -15.51 -26.81 -10.35
C SER A 684 -16.39 -27.97 -9.86
N LYS A 685 -17.54 -27.64 -9.24
CA LYS A 685 -18.59 -28.58 -8.82
C LYS A 685 -19.96 -27.89 -8.93
N ALA A 686 -20.79 -28.26 -9.91
CA ALA A 686 -22.16 -27.75 -10.01
C ALA A 686 -23.11 -28.75 -10.69
N SER A 687 -24.39 -28.70 -10.31
CA SER A 687 -25.46 -29.35 -11.06
C SER A 687 -25.85 -28.46 -12.23
N VAL A 688 -25.94 -29.04 -13.43
CA VAL A 688 -26.36 -28.34 -14.65
C VAL A 688 -27.74 -27.67 -14.49
N HIS A 689 -28.67 -28.31 -13.77
CA HIS A 689 -29.99 -27.72 -13.50
C HIS A 689 -29.89 -26.40 -12.73
N THR A 690 -29.06 -26.39 -11.70
CA THR A 690 -28.82 -25.20 -10.87
C THR A 690 -28.17 -24.08 -11.67
N VAL A 691 -27.26 -24.41 -12.60
CA VAL A 691 -26.64 -23.40 -13.48
C VAL A 691 -27.70 -22.74 -14.37
N ILE A 692 -28.59 -23.53 -14.98
CA ILE A 692 -29.66 -23.02 -15.86
C ILE A 692 -30.63 -22.12 -15.09
N GLU A 693 -31.07 -22.55 -13.91
CA GLU A 693 -32.02 -21.78 -13.09
C GLU A 693 -31.41 -20.49 -12.55
N GLN A 694 -30.17 -20.55 -12.09
CA GLN A 694 -29.55 -19.42 -11.41
C GLN A 694 -28.95 -18.41 -12.40
N PHE A 695 -28.55 -18.82 -13.60
CA PHE A 695 -27.79 -17.94 -14.49
C PHE A 695 -28.36 -17.95 -15.91
N PRO A 696 -29.50 -17.26 -16.13
CA PRO A 696 -30.22 -17.30 -17.40
C PRO A 696 -29.51 -16.58 -18.56
N SER A 697 -28.56 -15.70 -18.27
CA SER A 697 -27.86 -14.86 -19.26
C SER A 697 -26.54 -15.43 -19.78
N ILE A 698 -26.13 -16.63 -19.34
CA ILE A 698 -24.84 -17.22 -19.71
C ILE A 698 -24.82 -17.63 -21.19
N THR A 699 -23.71 -17.32 -21.85
CA THR A 699 -23.43 -17.70 -23.25
C THR A 699 -22.24 -18.65 -23.38
N SER A 700 -21.38 -18.77 -22.37
CA SER A 700 -20.21 -19.66 -22.40
C SER A 700 -20.11 -20.50 -21.12
N ILE A 701 -20.00 -21.82 -21.26
CA ILE A 701 -19.84 -22.75 -20.14
C ILE A 701 -18.66 -23.70 -20.37
N ASP A 702 -17.76 -23.77 -19.40
CA ASP A 702 -16.71 -24.79 -19.35
C ASP A 702 -17.00 -25.82 -18.25
N LEU A 703 -17.31 -27.05 -18.68
CA LEU A 703 -17.62 -28.20 -17.84
C LEU A 703 -16.44 -29.18 -17.71
N SER A 704 -15.24 -28.84 -18.17
CA SER A 704 -14.07 -29.74 -18.15
C SER A 704 -13.63 -30.16 -16.74
N GLY A 705 -13.88 -29.33 -15.73
CA GLY A 705 -13.65 -29.66 -14.31
C GLY A 705 -14.79 -30.43 -13.64
N CYS A 706 -15.97 -30.50 -14.28
CA CYS A 706 -17.16 -31.11 -13.70
C CYS A 706 -17.18 -32.63 -13.98
N LEU A 707 -16.43 -33.38 -13.18
CA LEU A 707 -16.36 -34.85 -13.31
C LEU A 707 -17.74 -35.53 -13.26
N SER A 708 -18.76 -34.90 -12.65
CA SER A 708 -20.12 -35.45 -12.53
C SER A 708 -20.95 -35.43 -13.82
N VAL A 709 -20.52 -34.74 -14.87
CA VAL A 709 -21.30 -34.55 -16.11
C VAL A 709 -21.45 -35.84 -16.91
N ARG A 710 -22.66 -36.10 -17.41
CA ARG A 710 -23.06 -37.27 -18.20
C ARG A 710 -23.94 -36.86 -19.39
N ASN A 711 -24.20 -37.78 -20.32
CA ASN A 711 -25.11 -37.58 -21.47
C ASN A 711 -26.44 -36.87 -21.12
N ARG A 712 -27.12 -37.28 -20.03
CA ARG A 712 -28.40 -36.69 -19.60
C ARG A 712 -28.28 -35.20 -19.27
N ASN A 713 -27.14 -34.76 -18.74
CA ASN A 713 -26.93 -33.34 -18.41
C ASN A 713 -26.84 -32.48 -19.68
N LEU A 714 -26.22 -32.99 -20.74
CA LEU A 714 -26.15 -32.29 -22.03
C LEU A 714 -27.50 -32.25 -22.74
N MET A 715 -28.31 -33.30 -22.60
CA MET A 715 -29.71 -33.28 -23.07
C MET A 715 -30.53 -32.21 -22.34
N VAL A 716 -30.30 -32.01 -21.03
CA VAL A 716 -30.96 -30.94 -20.26
C VAL A 716 -30.50 -29.56 -20.73
N LEU A 717 -29.20 -29.35 -20.98
CA LEU A 717 -28.68 -28.10 -21.54
C LEU A 717 -29.27 -27.81 -22.92
N ALA A 718 -29.36 -28.82 -23.78
CA ALA A 718 -29.86 -28.68 -25.14
C ALA A 718 -31.32 -28.21 -25.18
N ARG A 719 -32.11 -28.68 -24.21
CA ARG A 719 -33.53 -28.32 -24.05
C ARG A 719 -33.77 -27.10 -23.18
N SER A 720 -32.70 -26.45 -22.70
CA SER A 720 -32.81 -25.25 -21.86
C SER A 720 -33.07 -24.00 -22.70
N LYS A 721 -33.41 -22.89 -22.04
CA LYS A 721 -33.55 -21.58 -22.69
C LYS A 721 -32.21 -20.86 -22.93
N LEU A 722 -31.08 -21.45 -22.50
CA LEU A 722 -29.76 -20.83 -22.65
C LEU A 722 -29.35 -20.83 -24.12
N ARG A 723 -28.87 -19.68 -24.60
CA ARG A 723 -28.30 -19.53 -25.95
C ARG A 723 -26.78 -19.58 -25.87
N LEU A 724 -26.24 -20.79 -25.72
CA LEU A 724 -24.80 -21.00 -25.59
C LEU A 724 -24.09 -20.76 -26.93
N ALA A 725 -23.09 -19.89 -26.90
CA ALA A 725 -22.13 -19.66 -27.97
C ALA A 725 -20.89 -20.55 -27.83
N SER A 726 -20.55 -20.99 -26.62
CA SER A 726 -19.35 -21.80 -26.33
C SER A 726 -19.63 -22.89 -25.29
N LEU A 727 -19.18 -24.11 -25.58
CA LEU A 727 -19.29 -25.27 -24.69
C LEU A 727 -17.98 -26.06 -24.66
N THR A 728 -17.43 -26.27 -23.47
CA THR A 728 -16.26 -27.14 -23.26
C THR A 728 -16.62 -28.33 -22.38
N ILE A 729 -16.21 -29.52 -22.82
CA ILE A 729 -16.40 -30.79 -22.12
C ILE A 729 -15.04 -31.50 -22.04
N GLY A 730 -14.64 -31.96 -20.85
CA GLY A 730 -13.32 -32.54 -20.62
C GLY A 730 -13.30 -33.58 -19.51
N ASN A 731 -12.23 -34.39 -19.48
CA ASN A 731 -11.90 -35.33 -18.40
C ASN A 731 -13.01 -36.34 -18.06
N THR A 732 -13.54 -37.00 -19.09
CA THR A 732 -14.70 -37.91 -18.96
C THR A 732 -14.32 -39.39 -18.84
N THR A 733 -13.06 -39.67 -18.48
CA THR A 733 -12.57 -41.05 -18.30
C THR A 733 -13.45 -41.80 -17.31
N THR A 734 -13.60 -43.09 -17.61
CA THR A 734 -14.60 -44.03 -17.09
C THR A 734 -14.94 -43.83 -15.61
N ASN A 735 -16.22 -44.01 -15.25
CA ASN A 735 -16.59 -44.07 -13.83
C ASN A 735 -15.87 -45.25 -13.12
N VAL A 736 -15.97 -45.32 -11.79
CA VAL A 736 -15.43 -46.42 -10.95
C VAL A 736 -15.89 -47.81 -11.43
N LEU A 737 -16.93 -47.87 -12.28
CA LEU A 737 -17.51 -49.07 -12.89
C LEU A 737 -17.13 -49.29 -14.37
N GLY A 738 -16.15 -48.57 -14.91
CA GLY A 738 -15.62 -48.78 -16.27
C GLY A 738 -16.48 -48.26 -17.44
N LYS A 739 -17.61 -47.58 -17.20
CA LYS A 739 -18.50 -47.06 -18.27
C LYS A 739 -18.17 -45.61 -18.65
N PRO A 740 -18.17 -45.26 -19.95
CA PRO A 740 -17.92 -43.89 -20.42
C PRO A 740 -19.09 -42.96 -20.09
N ARG A 741 -18.80 -41.75 -19.59
CA ARG A 741 -19.82 -40.77 -19.17
C ARG A 741 -20.43 -39.99 -20.35
N ILE A 742 -19.62 -39.77 -21.37
CA ILE A 742 -19.96 -39.06 -22.61
C ILE A 742 -19.80 -40.02 -23.79
N THR A 743 -20.85 -40.19 -24.58
CA THR A 743 -20.89 -41.06 -25.77
C THR A 743 -21.50 -40.32 -26.96
N ASN A 744 -21.66 -40.99 -28.12
CA ASN A 744 -22.32 -40.37 -29.29
C ASN A 744 -23.72 -39.79 -28.99
N GLN A 745 -24.41 -40.28 -27.95
CA GLN A 745 -25.69 -39.72 -27.51
C GLN A 745 -25.55 -38.27 -27.03
N ALA A 746 -24.44 -37.91 -26.40
CA ALA A 746 -24.15 -36.53 -26.02
C ALA A 746 -24.00 -35.63 -27.24
N LEU A 747 -23.32 -36.10 -28.30
CA LEU A 747 -23.15 -35.34 -29.53
C LEU A 747 -24.49 -35.07 -30.22
N ALA A 748 -25.43 -36.01 -30.17
CA ALA A 748 -26.78 -35.80 -30.67
C ALA A 748 -27.48 -34.63 -29.94
N SER A 749 -27.37 -34.56 -28.61
CA SER A 749 -27.90 -33.42 -27.84
C SER A 749 -27.15 -32.11 -28.12
N ILE A 750 -25.83 -32.15 -28.29
CA ILE A 750 -25.04 -30.95 -28.64
C ILE A 750 -25.42 -30.43 -30.02
N ALA A 751 -25.73 -31.31 -30.98
CA ALA A 751 -26.17 -30.92 -32.31
C ALA A 751 -27.49 -30.12 -32.33
N GLU A 752 -28.33 -30.25 -31.29
CA GLU A 752 -29.54 -29.43 -31.13
C GLU A 752 -29.20 -27.98 -30.70
N MET A 753 -28.00 -27.72 -30.18
CA MET A 753 -27.55 -26.39 -29.73
C MET A 753 -26.97 -25.57 -30.90
N THR A 754 -27.80 -25.24 -31.89
CA THR A 754 -27.38 -24.61 -33.16
C THR A 754 -26.75 -23.22 -33.03
N GLY A 755 -26.87 -22.58 -31.86
CA GLY A 755 -26.20 -21.31 -31.54
C GLY A 755 -24.70 -21.44 -31.22
N LEU A 756 -24.16 -22.66 -31.11
CA LEU A 756 -22.76 -22.87 -30.76
C LEU A 756 -21.82 -22.39 -31.88
N THR A 757 -20.87 -21.54 -31.49
CA THR A 757 -19.75 -21.07 -32.32
C THR A 757 -18.44 -21.75 -31.96
N SER A 758 -18.32 -22.28 -30.74
CA SER A 758 -17.13 -22.98 -30.24
C SER A 758 -17.53 -24.25 -29.49
N LEU A 759 -16.93 -25.38 -29.88
CA LEU A 759 -17.13 -26.67 -29.22
C LEU A 759 -15.77 -27.33 -28.96
N SER A 760 -15.49 -27.61 -27.69
CA SER A 760 -14.29 -28.34 -27.28
C SER A 760 -14.64 -29.64 -26.56
N LEU A 761 -14.13 -30.75 -27.09
CA LEU A 761 -14.28 -32.12 -26.59
C LEU A 761 -12.89 -32.66 -26.28
N CYS A 762 -12.56 -32.81 -25.00
CA CYS A 762 -11.24 -33.25 -24.55
C CYS A 762 -11.35 -34.58 -23.81
N ASP A 763 -10.50 -35.55 -24.17
CA ASP A 763 -10.41 -36.86 -23.50
C ASP A 763 -11.75 -37.62 -23.51
N CYS A 764 -12.51 -37.52 -24.62
CA CYS A 764 -13.78 -38.21 -24.80
C CYS A 764 -13.59 -39.54 -25.55
N SER A 765 -13.05 -40.55 -24.85
CA SER A 765 -12.61 -41.82 -25.45
C SER A 765 -13.69 -42.67 -26.11
N ALA A 766 -14.97 -42.45 -25.79
CA ALA A 766 -16.09 -43.20 -26.34
C ALA A 766 -16.77 -42.54 -27.56
N LEU A 767 -16.33 -41.35 -27.98
CA LEU A 767 -16.81 -40.71 -29.20
C LEU A 767 -16.21 -41.37 -30.44
N THR A 768 -17.01 -41.60 -31.47
CA THR A 768 -16.56 -42.27 -32.71
C THR A 768 -16.88 -41.44 -33.95
N ASN A 769 -16.33 -41.83 -35.10
CA ASN A 769 -16.63 -41.20 -36.39
C ASN A 769 -18.15 -41.03 -36.65
N ASN A 770 -18.97 -42.03 -36.30
CA ASN A 770 -20.42 -41.96 -36.46
C ASN A 770 -21.06 -40.87 -35.60
N GLY A 771 -20.52 -40.64 -34.39
CA GLY A 771 -20.98 -39.57 -33.52
C GLY A 771 -20.66 -38.20 -34.07
N MET A 772 -19.53 -38.03 -34.77
CA MET A 772 -19.16 -36.74 -35.37
C MET A 772 -20.11 -36.29 -36.47
N LEU A 773 -20.74 -37.22 -37.21
CA LEU A 773 -21.64 -36.91 -38.32
C LEU A 773 -22.79 -35.99 -37.93
N VAL A 774 -23.32 -36.10 -36.70
CA VAL A 774 -24.45 -35.26 -36.25
C VAL A 774 -24.06 -33.79 -36.05
N LEU A 775 -22.76 -33.50 -35.90
CA LEU A 775 -22.26 -32.13 -35.71
C LEU A 775 -22.33 -31.30 -36.99
N THR A 776 -22.63 -31.88 -38.16
CA THR A 776 -22.92 -31.11 -39.38
C THR A 776 -24.14 -30.20 -39.23
N ALA A 777 -24.99 -30.41 -38.22
CA ALA A 777 -26.09 -29.51 -37.88
C ALA A 777 -25.60 -28.14 -37.35
N LEU A 778 -24.38 -28.05 -36.81
CA LEU A 778 -23.82 -26.83 -36.21
C LEU A 778 -23.18 -25.92 -37.27
N GLN A 779 -23.98 -25.41 -38.19
CA GLN A 779 -23.51 -24.60 -39.33
C GLN A 779 -22.76 -23.31 -38.91
N GLY A 780 -23.07 -22.76 -37.73
CA GLY A 780 -22.40 -21.58 -37.17
C GLY A 780 -21.05 -21.85 -36.47
N LEU A 781 -20.58 -23.10 -36.44
CA LEU A 781 -19.39 -23.48 -35.69
C LEU A 781 -18.12 -22.90 -36.32
N ARG A 782 -17.39 -22.10 -35.55
CA ARG A 782 -16.13 -21.44 -35.93
C ARG A 782 -14.90 -22.16 -35.38
N SER A 783 -15.04 -22.86 -34.27
CA SER A 783 -13.96 -23.60 -33.60
C SER A 783 -14.43 -24.98 -33.17
N LEU A 784 -13.67 -26.01 -33.57
CA LEU A 784 -13.89 -27.40 -33.19
C LEU A 784 -12.60 -28.01 -32.64
N ALA A 785 -12.65 -28.49 -31.40
CA ALA A 785 -11.57 -29.26 -30.80
C ALA A 785 -12.06 -30.65 -30.41
N VAL A 786 -11.36 -31.70 -30.85
CA VAL A 786 -11.61 -33.11 -30.54
C VAL A 786 -10.37 -33.78 -29.96
N ASN A 787 -9.79 -33.13 -28.95
CA ASN A 787 -8.48 -33.49 -28.43
C ASN A 787 -8.52 -34.84 -27.71
N ARG A 788 -7.54 -35.70 -28.01
CA ARG A 788 -7.35 -37.02 -27.38
C ARG A 788 -8.61 -37.90 -27.48
N CYS A 789 -9.26 -37.88 -28.64
CA CYS A 789 -10.39 -38.73 -28.98
C CYS A 789 -9.93 -39.88 -29.91
N PRO A 790 -9.36 -40.99 -29.39
CA PRO A 790 -8.63 -41.99 -30.18
C PRO A 790 -9.47 -42.77 -31.20
N ARG A 791 -10.80 -42.69 -31.10
CA ARG A 791 -11.75 -43.36 -32.02
C ARG A 791 -12.29 -42.43 -33.11
N ILE A 792 -11.84 -41.17 -33.13
CA ILE A 792 -12.07 -40.23 -34.22
C ILE A 792 -10.85 -40.29 -35.16
N GLY A 793 -11.10 -40.44 -36.45
CA GLY A 793 -10.08 -40.44 -37.51
C GLY A 793 -10.61 -39.77 -38.78
N ASP A 794 -9.95 -40.00 -39.91
CA ASP A 794 -10.23 -39.27 -41.16
C ASP A 794 -11.72 -39.25 -41.56
N LYS A 795 -12.39 -40.41 -41.48
CA LYS A 795 -13.83 -40.52 -41.79
C LYS A 795 -14.71 -39.63 -40.90
N GLY A 796 -14.35 -39.47 -39.63
CA GLY A 796 -15.10 -38.64 -38.67
C GLY A 796 -14.89 -37.15 -38.89
N LEU A 797 -13.72 -36.76 -39.41
CA LEU A 797 -13.40 -35.36 -39.70
C LEU A 797 -13.87 -34.88 -41.07
N LEU A 798 -14.42 -35.74 -41.93
CA LEU A 798 -15.08 -35.32 -43.19
C LEU A 798 -16.16 -34.25 -42.98
N ILE A 799 -16.75 -34.19 -41.77
CA ILE A 799 -17.76 -33.19 -41.42
C ILE A 799 -17.27 -31.75 -41.60
N VAL A 800 -15.97 -31.50 -41.50
CA VAL A 800 -15.40 -30.14 -41.55
C VAL A 800 -15.66 -29.46 -42.89
N GLN A 801 -15.81 -30.22 -43.98
CA GLN A 801 -16.19 -29.68 -45.30
C GLN A 801 -17.61 -29.09 -45.31
N ARG A 802 -18.47 -29.50 -44.36
CA ARG A 802 -19.84 -29.03 -44.21
C ARG A 802 -19.97 -27.89 -43.20
N LEU A 803 -18.89 -27.53 -42.50
CA LEU A 803 -18.85 -26.45 -41.52
C LEU A 803 -18.25 -25.19 -42.16
N SER A 804 -19.05 -24.46 -42.93
CA SER A 804 -18.61 -23.35 -43.78
C SER A 804 -17.94 -22.19 -43.03
N HIS A 805 -18.22 -22.03 -41.74
CA HIS A 805 -17.64 -20.98 -40.91
C HIS A 805 -16.44 -21.43 -40.06
N LEU A 806 -15.98 -22.68 -40.23
CA LEU A 806 -14.90 -23.22 -39.41
C LEU A 806 -13.57 -22.51 -39.69
N THR A 807 -13.02 -21.89 -38.64
CA THR A 807 -11.75 -21.16 -38.68
C THR A 807 -10.65 -21.84 -37.87
N ALA A 808 -11.00 -22.69 -36.91
CA ALA A 808 -10.04 -23.39 -36.07
C ALA A 808 -10.42 -24.87 -35.93
N LEU A 809 -9.45 -25.76 -36.18
CA LEU A 809 -9.57 -27.19 -35.95
C LEU A 809 -8.40 -27.68 -35.09
N ASN A 810 -8.73 -28.34 -33.99
CA ASN A 810 -7.76 -29.04 -33.16
C ASN A 810 -8.12 -30.53 -33.08
N CYS A 811 -7.26 -31.38 -33.64
CA CYS A 811 -7.38 -32.83 -33.59
C CYS A 811 -6.17 -33.48 -32.90
N TYR A 812 -5.52 -32.75 -31.99
CA TYR A 812 -4.38 -33.24 -31.22
C TYR A 812 -4.67 -34.60 -30.57
N GLY A 813 -3.77 -35.56 -30.73
CA GLY A 813 -3.88 -36.91 -30.13
C GLY A 813 -4.95 -37.80 -30.76
N CYS A 814 -5.56 -37.39 -31.88
CA CYS A 814 -6.41 -38.28 -32.69
C CYS A 814 -5.54 -39.16 -33.58
N VAL A 815 -5.00 -40.24 -33.00
CA VAL A 815 -4.02 -41.15 -33.63
C VAL A 815 -4.46 -41.83 -34.95
N LYS A 816 -5.73 -41.69 -35.34
CA LYS A 816 -6.30 -42.23 -36.60
C LYS A 816 -6.47 -41.15 -37.68
N VAL A 817 -5.98 -39.94 -37.45
CA VAL A 817 -5.94 -38.86 -38.45
C VAL A 817 -4.63 -38.96 -39.24
N THR A 818 -4.72 -38.89 -40.57
CA THR A 818 -3.62 -39.04 -41.54
C THR A 818 -3.64 -37.90 -42.58
N ASP A 819 -2.74 -37.96 -43.56
CA ASP A 819 -2.69 -37.04 -44.72
C ASP A 819 -4.02 -36.98 -45.51
N ALA A 820 -4.86 -38.02 -45.42
CA ALA A 820 -6.20 -38.00 -46.02
C ALA A 820 -7.07 -36.87 -45.46
N THR A 821 -7.00 -36.60 -44.15
CA THR A 821 -7.67 -35.43 -43.55
C THR A 821 -7.06 -34.12 -44.06
N MET A 822 -5.75 -34.05 -44.30
CA MET A 822 -5.11 -32.82 -44.79
C MET A 822 -5.57 -32.47 -46.20
N GLY A 823 -5.72 -33.46 -47.08
CA GLY A 823 -6.30 -33.27 -48.42
C GLY A 823 -7.74 -32.75 -48.35
N VAL A 824 -8.52 -33.21 -47.38
CA VAL A 824 -9.88 -32.70 -47.11
C VAL A 824 -9.85 -31.25 -46.62
N LEU A 825 -8.94 -30.91 -45.70
CA LEU A 825 -8.79 -29.57 -45.14
C LEU A 825 -8.28 -28.54 -46.15
N ALA A 826 -7.53 -28.96 -47.18
CA ALA A 826 -7.10 -28.07 -48.26
C ALA A 826 -8.28 -27.39 -48.99
N GLY A 827 -9.48 -27.98 -48.95
CA GLY A 827 -10.71 -27.39 -49.47
C GLY A 827 -11.45 -26.43 -48.51
N VAL A 828 -11.00 -26.30 -47.26
CA VAL A 828 -11.62 -25.44 -46.23
C VAL A 828 -10.89 -24.10 -46.16
N SER A 829 -11.20 -23.22 -47.12
CA SER A 829 -10.49 -21.93 -47.30
C SER A 829 -10.62 -20.96 -46.12
N THR A 830 -11.61 -21.16 -45.25
CA THR A 830 -11.85 -20.36 -44.04
C THR A 830 -10.92 -20.70 -42.88
N LEU A 831 -10.18 -21.82 -42.97
CA LEU A 831 -9.33 -22.31 -41.88
C LEU A 831 -8.14 -21.37 -41.63
N ARG A 832 -7.99 -20.95 -40.37
CA ARG A 832 -6.94 -20.05 -39.89
C ARG A 832 -5.99 -20.70 -38.89
N SER A 833 -6.47 -21.71 -38.16
CA SER A 833 -5.68 -22.42 -37.13
C SER A 833 -5.89 -23.92 -37.25
N LEU A 834 -4.78 -24.67 -37.31
CA LEU A 834 -4.78 -26.12 -37.39
C LEU A 834 -3.75 -26.72 -36.43
N ASN A 835 -4.20 -27.64 -35.58
CA ASN A 835 -3.34 -28.46 -34.74
C ASN A 835 -3.56 -29.95 -35.04
N THR A 836 -2.51 -30.59 -35.56
CA THR A 836 -2.48 -32.01 -35.92
C THR A 836 -1.46 -32.78 -35.09
N GLY A 837 -1.09 -32.28 -33.90
CA GLY A 837 -0.07 -32.93 -33.10
C GLY A 837 -0.47 -34.34 -32.63
N PHE A 838 0.49 -35.27 -32.54
CA PHE A 838 0.25 -36.69 -32.20
C PHE A 838 -0.78 -37.36 -33.14
N THR A 839 -0.74 -37.00 -34.42
CA THR A 839 -1.46 -37.69 -35.51
C THR A 839 -0.45 -38.38 -36.44
N LYS A 840 -0.91 -38.95 -37.55
CA LYS A 840 -0.06 -39.60 -38.56
C LYS A 840 0.09 -38.74 -39.83
N VAL A 841 0.21 -37.42 -39.64
CA VAL A 841 0.44 -36.47 -40.73
C VAL A 841 1.93 -36.43 -41.08
N THR A 842 2.26 -36.44 -42.37
CA THR A 842 3.63 -36.43 -42.91
C THR A 842 3.91 -35.15 -43.72
N ASP A 843 5.12 -35.04 -44.30
CA ASP A 843 5.47 -33.96 -45.24
C ASP A 843 4.47 -33.81 -46.39
N ALA A 844 3.91 -34.92 -46.89
CA ALA A 844 2.92 -34.91 -47.97
C ALA A 844 1.60 -34.25 -47.52
N GLY A 845 1.18 -34.50 -46.28
CA GLY A 845 0.02 -33.83 -45.68
C GLY A 845 0.22 -32.34 -45.53
N VAL A 846 1.39 -31.90 -45.05
CA VAL A 846 1.73 -30.46 -44.94
C VAL A 846 1.79 -29.80 -46.32
N ALA A 847 2.34 -30.48 -47.32
CA ALA A 847 2.36 -30.01 -48.71
C ALA A 847 0.95 -29.80 -49.27
N ALA A 848 -0.02 -30.65 -48.92
CA ALA A 848 -1.41 -30.47 -49.32
C ALA A 848 -2.04 -29.18 -48.74
N LEU A 849 -1.59 -28.73 -47.57
CA LEU A 849 -2.09 -27.52 -46.91
C LEU A 849 -1.51 -26.23 -47.48
N ALA A 850 -0.39 -26.28 -48.20
CA ALA A 850 0.41 -25.13 -48.64
C ALA A 850 -0.38 -24.04 -49.42
N ARG A 851 -1.56 -24.39 -49.96
CA ARG A 851 -2.42 -23.48 -50.73
C ARG A 851 -3.53 -22.81 -49.92
N LEU A 852 -3.62 -23.05 -48.61
CA LEU A 852 -4.65 -22.45 -47.77
C LEU A 852 -4.39 -20.94 -47.59
N PRO A 853 -5.31 -20.07 -48.05
CA PRO A 853 -5.03 -18.63 -48.17
C PRO A 853 -5.02 -17.90 -46.82
N HIS A 854 -5.58 -18.50 -45.77
CA HIS A 854 -5.80 -17.86 -44.48
C HIS A 854 -5.20 -18.62 -43.31
N LEU A 855 -4.51 -19.75 -43.55
CA LEU A 855 -3.92 -20.55 -42.50
C LEU A 855 -2.74 -19.80 -41.88
N ALA A 856 -2.96 -19.27 -40.67
CA ALA A 856 -2.04 -18.42 -39.96
C ALA A 856 -1.30 -19.15 -38.83
N ALA A 857 -1.87 -20.25 -38.33
CA ALA A 857 -1.34 -21.00 -37.22
C ALA A 857 -1.33 -22.51 -37.51
N LEU A 858 -0.15 -23.12 -37.45
CA LEU A 858 0.06 -24.54 -37.70
C LEU A 858 0.87 -25.17 -36.57
N ALA A 859 0.34 -26.22 -35.93
CA ALA A 859 1.10 -27.05 -35.01
C ALA A 859 1.25 -28.46 -35.53
N LEU A 860 2.51 -28.91 -35.58
CA LEU A 860 2.93 -30.22 -36.01
C LEU A 860 3.61 -30.94 -34.85
N TYR A 861 3.28 -32.22 -34.70
CA TYR A 861 4.04 -33.16 -33.88
C TYR A 861 4.03 -34.47 -34.65
N ALA A 862 5.21 -34.88 -35.13
CA ALA A 862 5.40 -36.14 -35.83
C ALA A 862 6.89 -36.42 -36.01
N GLU A 863 7.29 -37.65 -35.75
CA GLU A 863 8.64 -38.17 -36.06
C GLU A 863 8.90 -38.18 -37.58
N THR A 864 7.84 -38.18 -38.39
CA THR A 864 7.89 -38.30 -39.86
C THR A 864 7.87 -36.96 -40.60
N VAL A 865 8.03 -35.84 -39.88
CA VAL A 865 8.07 -34.49 -40.45
C VAL A 865 9.52 -34.03 -40.56
N THR A 866 9.91 -33.58 -41.75
CA THR A 866 11.29 -33.18 -42.08
C THR A 866 11.38 -31.71 -42.51
N ASN A 867 12.58 -31.26 -42.89
CA ASN A 867 12.77 -29.96 -43.54
C ASN A 867 11.91 -29.75 -44.81
N ALA A 868 11.39 -30.82 -45.45
CA ALA A 868 10.49 -30.70 -46.59
C ALA A 868 9.11 -30.14 -46.19
N ALA A 869 8.54 -30.54 -45.05
CA ALA A 869 7.34 -29.92 -44.51
C ALA A 869 7.53 -28.43 -44.20
N LEU A 870 8.70 -28.03 -43.69
CA LEU A 870 8.96 -26.59 -43.42
C LEU A 870 9.02 -25.78 -44.72
N ARG A 871 9.64 -26.32 -45.77
CA ARG A 871 9.60 -25.69 -47.10
C ARG A 871 8.18 -25.57 -47.64
N ALA A 872 7.34 -26.59 -47.43
CA ALA A 872 5.93 -26.52 -47.80
C ALA A 872 5.15 -25.50 -46.95
N ALA A 873 5.39 -25.46 -45.64
CA ALA A 873 4.77 -24.50 -44.74
C ALA A 873 5.17 -23.06 -45.06
N ALA A 874 6.40 -22.84 -45.55
CA ALA A 874 6.86 -21.52 -46.00
C ALA A 874 6.05 -20.96 -47.18
N ALA A 875 5.34 -21.80 -47.94
CA ALA A 875 4.46 -21.36 -49.02
C ALA A 875 3.07 -20.88 -48.52
N LEU A 876 2.76 -21.03 -47.23
CA LEU A 876 1.50 -20.54 -46.65
C LEU A 876 1.53 -19.00 -46.54
N PRO A 877 0.66 -18.28 -47.27
CA PRO A 877 0.77 -16.83 -47.41
C PRO A 877 0.43 -16.04 -46.13
N ALA A 878 -0.31 -16.65 -45.20
CA ALA A 878 -0.77 -16.01 -43.97
C ALA A 878 -0.07 -16.51 -42.70
N LEU A 879 0.96 -17.37 -42.83
CA LEU A 879 1.58 -18.04 -41.70
C LEU A 879 2.27 -17.04 -40.77
N THR A 880 1.85 -17.03 -39.50
CA THR A 880 2.41 -16.18 -38.45
C THR A 880 2.77 -16.95 -37.19
N SER A 881 2.35 -18.22 -37.08
CA SER A 881 2.55 -19.05 -35.91
C SER A 881 2.85 -20.48 -36.33
N ILE A 882 4.01 -21.00 -35.94
CA ILE A 882 4.36 -22.41 -36.15
C ILE A 882 4.84 -23.05 -34.86
N SER A 883 4.36 -24.26 -34.59
CA SER A 883 4.80 -25.12 -33.50
C SER A 883 5.32 -26.41 -34.07
N LEU A 884 6.55 -26.77 -33.72
CA LEU A 884 7.17 -28.05 -34.01
C LEU A 884 7.48 -28.73 -32.69
N SER A 885 7.12 -30.01 -32.56
CA SER A 885 7.32 -30.75 -31.33
C SER A 885 7.67 -32.20 -31.67
N ASN A 886 8.82 -32.67 -31.19
CA ASN A 886 9.36 -34.01 -31.47
C ASN A 886 9.48 -34.29 -32.98
N CYS A 887 9.85 -33.27 -33.75
CA CYS A 887 10.19 -33.39 -35.17
C CYS A 887 11.70 -33.57 -35.31
N TYR A 888 12.22 -34.73 -34.90
CA TYR A 888 13.66 -34.98 -34.81
C TYR A 888 14.41 -34.88 -36.15
N GLU A 889 13.71 -35.05 -37.27
CA GLU A 889 14.27 -34.90 -38.63
C GLU A 889 14.24 -33.45 -39.16
N VAL A 890 13.74 -32.50 -38.37
CA VAL A 890 13.85 -31.06 -38.64
C VAL A 890 15.15 -30.54 -38.04
N THR A 891 16.05 -30.05 -38.89
CA THR A 891 17.33 -29.47 -38.49
C THR A 891 17.23 -27.95 -38.30
N GLY A 892 18.12 -27.35 -37.52
CA GLY A 892 18.23 -25.89 -37.38
C GLY A 892 18.28 -25.12 -38.71
N ASP A 893 18.97 -25.64 -39.74
CA ASP A 893 19.01 -25.03 -41.08
C ASP A 893 17.62 -24.93 -41.72
N GLY A 894 16.78 -25.95 -41.53
CA GLY A 894 15.39 -25.95 -42.03
C GLY A 894 14.53 -24.89 -41.33
N VAL A 895 14.76 -24.68 -40.02
CA VAL A 895 14.08 -23.62 -39.26
C VAL A 895 14.57 -22.24 -39.71
N VAL A 896 15.87 -22.06 -39.96
CA VAL A 896 16.44 -20.80 -40.47
C VAL A 896 15.90 -20.50 -41.86
N ALA A 897 15.80 -21.50 -42.74
CA ALA A 897 15.20 -21.34 -44.07
C ALA A 897 13.73 -20.92 -44.00
N LEU A 898 12.95 -21.49 -43.06
CA LEU A 898 11.58 -21.06 -42.80
C LEU A 898 11.53 -19.61 -42.30
N ALA A 899 12.37 -19.24 -41.34
CA ALA A 899 12.44 -17.89 -40.78
C ALA A 899 12.79 -16.84 -41.86
N HIS A 900 13.67 -17.20 -42.80
CA HIS A 900 14.01 -16.36 -43.94
C HIS A 900 12.84 -16.18 -44.91
N ALA A 901 12.12 -17.26 -45.23
CA ALA A 901 10.98 -17.23 -46.14
C ALA A 901 9.73 -16.57 -45.53
N VAL A 902 9.59 -16.61 -44.20
CA VAL A 902 8.42 -16.12 -43.46
C VAL A 902 8.86 -15.10 -42.39
N PRO A 903 9.36 -13.91 -42.79
CA PRO A 903 9.83 -12.89 -41.84
C PRO A 903 8.69 -12.29 -40.99
N GLY A 904 7.43 -12.50 -41.39
CA GLY A 904 6.22 -12.10 -40.66
C GLY A 904 5.86 -13.02 -39.48
N LEU A 905 6.66 -14.05 -39.19
CA LEU A 905 6.41 -14.98 -38.10
C LEU A 905 6.40 -14.26 -36.74
N ARG A 906 5.32 -14.43 -35.98
CA ARG A 906 5.11 -13.82 -34.66
C ARG A 906 5.27 -14.83 -33.53
N ARG A 907 5.05 -16.11 -33.80
CA ARG A 907 5.17 -17.18 -32.78
C ARG A 907 5.90 -18.38 -33.36
N LEU A 908 6.95 -18.78 -32.66
CA LEU A 908 7.78 -19.94 -33.01
C LEU A 908 7.96 -20.79 -31.75
N ALA A 909 7.52 -22.04 -31.81
CA ALA A 909 7.91 -23.03 -30.80
C ALA A 909 8.60 -24.21 -31.45
N LEU A 910 9.72 -24.58 -30.84
CA LEU A 910 10.62 -25.63 -31.25
C LEU A 910 10.88 -26.49 -30.02
N LEU A 911 10.13 -27.58 -29.90
CA LEU A 911 10.27 -28.53 -28.80
C LEU A 911 10.99 -29.78 -29.32
N ASN A 912 12.14 -30.09 -28.74
CA ASN A 912 13.00 -31.22 -29.11
C ASN A 912 13.40 -31.18 -30.61
N CYS A 913 13.85 -30.03 -31.09
CA CYS A 913 14.37 -29.83 -32.46
C CYS A 913 15.82 -29.37 -32.35
N GLU A 914 16.82 -30.08 -32.88
CA GLU A 914 18.23 -29.74 -32.66
C GLU A 914 18.64 -28.36 -33.22
N LEU A 915 19.08 -27.45 -32.34
CA LEU A 915 19.53 -26.08 -32.65
C LEU A 915 20.92 -25.82 -32.07
N SER A 916 21.68 -24.94 -32.71
CA SER A 916 22.98 -24.44 -32.22
C SER A 916 22.93 -22.93 -31.98
N ASP A 917 23.96 -22.37 -31.33
CA ASP A 917 24.08 -20.92 -31.10
C ASP A 917 23.98 -20.10 -32.40
N ASP A 918 24.59 -20.58 -33.49
CA ASP A 918 24.55 -19.88 -34.78
C ASP A 918 23.13 -19.86 -35.36
N HIS A 919 22.35 -20.93 -35.16
CA HIS A 919 20.93 -20.94 -35.52
C HIS A 919 20.13 -19.93 -34.67
N MET A 920 20.39 -19.85 -33.36
CA MET A 920 19.72 -18.90 -32.47
C MET A 920 20.03 -17.44 -32.85
N ILE A 921 21.28 -17.16 -33.21
CA ILE A 921 21.71 -15.85 -33.73
C ILE A 921 20.98 -15.52 -35.03
N ALA A 922 20.93 -16.47 -35.96
CA ALA A 922 20.21 -16.30 -37.21
C ALA A 922 18.72 -16.01 -36.97
N LEU A 923 18.04 -16.78 -36.11
CA LEU A 923 16.64 -16.56 -35.75
C LEU A 923 16.40 -15.18 -35.14
N ALA A 924 17.26 -14.74 -34.22
CA ALA A 924 17.17 -13.41 -33.60
C ALA A 924 17.28 -12.28 -34.64
N SER A 925 18.09 -12.47 -35.69
CA SER A 925 18.28 -11.51 -36.77
C SER A 925 17.16 -11.50 -37.81
N LEU A 926 16.62 -12.68 -38.15
CA LEU A 926 15.63 -12.85 -39.20
C LEU A 926 14.20 -12.55 -38.73
N LEU A 927 13.92 -12.70 -37.43
CA LEU A 927 12.57 -12.56 -36.85
C LEU A 927 12.50 -11.47 -35.76
N PRO A 928 12.85 -10.19 -36.05
CA PRO A 928 12.88 -9.13 -35.04
C PRO A 928 11.50 -8.80 -34.42
N ASN A 929 10.42 -9.19 -35.10
CA ASN A 929 9.03 -8.96 -34.68
C ASN A 929 8.41 -10.16 -33.95
N LEU A 930 9.22 -11.12 -33.53
CA LEU A 930 8.75 -12.30 -32.82
C LEU A 930 8.18 -11.93 -31.44
N HIS A 931 6.95 -12.36 -31.16
CA HIS A 931 6.25 -12.12 -29.90
C HIS A 931 6.36 -13.30 -28.93
N THR A 932 6.44 -14.51 -29.48
CA THR A 932 6.58 -15.75 -28.70
C THR A 932 7.71 -16.58 -29.27
N LEU A 933 8.67 -16.92 -28.43
CA LEU A 933 9.73 -17.87 -28.73
C LEU A 933 9.73 -18.94 -27.65
N GLN A 934 9.56 -20.19 -28.05
CA GLN A 934 9.72 -21.33 -27.16
C GLN A 934 10.75 -22.28 -27.77
N VAL A 935 11.81 -22.55 -27.03
CA VAL A 935 12.85 -23.48 -27.44
C VAL A 935 13.11 -24.43 -26.27
N GLN A 936 12.76 -25.70 -26.46
CA GLN A 936 12.92 -26.76 -25.47
C GLN A 936 13.64 -27.95 -26.10
N GLY A 937 14.33 -28.76 -25.30
CA GLY A 937 15.05 -29.94 -25.78
C GLY A 937 16.27 -29.65 -26.65
N THR A 938 16.90 -28.49 -26.50
CA THR A 938 18.14 -28.13 -27.21
C THR A 938 19.17 -27.58 -26.25
N VAL A 939 20.44 -27.71 -26.63
CA VAL A 939 21.57 -27.21 -25.85
C VAL A 939 22.24 -26.09 -26.63
N PHE A 940 22.23 -24.89 -26.07
CA PHE A 940 22.93 -23.71 -26.60
C PHE A 940 23.66 -23.01 -25.45
N ALA A 941 24.74 -22.28 -25.77
CA ALA A 941 25.58 -21.58 -24.81
C ALA A 941 25.16 -20.10 -24.66
N ASP A 942 25.88 -19.36 -23.80
CA ASP A 942 25.64 -17.93 -23.55
C ASP A 942 25.52 -17.08 -24.82
N ARG A 943 26.29 -17.40 -25.87
CA ARG A 943 26.31 -16.62 -27.12
C ARG A 943 24.96 -16.69 -27.83
N GLY A 944 24.36 -17.88 -27.92
CA GLY A 944 23.01 -18.08 -28.47
C GLY A 944 21.93 -17.36 -27.65
N VAL A 945 21.98 -17.45 -26.31
CA VAL A 945 20.99 -16.78 -25.43
C VAL A 945 21.10 -15.25 -25.51
N ARG A 946 22.32 -14.70 -25.50
CA ARG A 946 22.56 -13.25 -25.62
C ARG A 946 22.00 -12.68 -26.92
N ALA A 947 22.02 -13.45 -28.02
CA ALA A 947 21.44 -12.98 -29.29
C ALA A 947 19.94 -12.64 -29.17
N LEU A 948 19.21 -13.32 -28.27
CA LEU A 948 17.78 -13.08 -28.03
C LEU A 948 17.49 -11.69 -27.47
N THR A 949 18.47 -10.96 -26.91
CA THR A 949 18.25 -9.58 -26.46
C THR A 949 17.89 -8.63 -27.60
N GLY A 950 18.14 -9.02 -28.86
CA GLY A 950 17.70 -8.30 -30.05
C GLY A 950 16.19 -8.36 -30.30
N LEU A 951 15.48 -9.33 -29.74
CA LEU A 951 14.04 -9.56 -29.96
C LEU A 951 13.18 -8.63 -29.08
N ARG A 952 13.14 -7.34 -29.41
CA ARG A 952 12.47 -6.31 -28.59
C ARG A 952 10.94 -6.44 -28.52
N SER A 953 10.33 -7.17 -29.46
CA SER A 953 8.88 -7.42 -29.49
C SER A 953 8.44 -8.64 -28.65
N LEU A 954 9.40 -9.33 -28.03
CA LEU A 954 9.15 -10.59 -27.35
C LEU A 954 8.35 -10.37 -26.05
N ARG A 955 7.23 -11.07 -25.95
CA ARG A 955 6.31 -11.05 -24.79
C ARG A 955 6.36 -12.37 -24.02
N CYS A 956 6.63 -13.46 -24.72
CA CYS A 956 6.63 -14.81 -24.17
C CYS A 956 7.93 -15.51 -24.58
N LEU A 957 8.71 -15.92 -23.59
CA LEU A 957 9.97 -16.62 -23.78
C LEU A 957 9.97 -17.89 -22.93
N ALA A 958 10.16 -19.05 -23.55
CA ALA A 958 10.42 -20.29 -22.86
C ALA A 958 11.73 -20.89 -23.34
N LEU A 959 12.67 -21.09 -22.42
CA LEU A 959 13.97 -21.70 -22.67
C LEU A 959 14.18 -22.86 -21.70
N GLU A 960 14.66 -23.97 -22.23
CA GLU A 960 15.16 -25.11 -21.44
C GLU A 960 16.68 -25.18 -21.62
N VAL A 961 17.42 -24.97 -20.53
CA VAL A 961 18.88 -24.89 -20.54
C VAL A 961 19.45 -26.10 -19.82
N TYR A 962 20.04 -27.02 -20.60
CA TYR A 962 20.76 -28.17 -20.09
C TYR A 962 22.21 -27.75 -19.77
N GLN A 963 22.61 -27.82 -18.50
CA GLN A 963 23.94 -27.46 -17.95
C GLN A 963 24.20 -25.93 -17.76
N ASN A 964 25.11 -25.59 -16.83
CA ASN A 964 25.41 -24.21 -16.38
C ASN A 964 26.03 -23.28 -17.47
N ALA A 965 26.18 -23.71 -18.72
CA ALA A 965 26.95 -23.01 -19.76
C ALA A 965 26.25 -21.79 -20.40
N ALA A 966 25.01 -21.48 -20.02
CA ALA A 966 24.25 -20.35 -20.57
C ALA A 966 23.70 -19.36 -19.50
N MET A 967 24.22 -19.43 -18.26
CA MET A 967 23.69 -18.65 -17.14
C MET A 967 23.93 -17.14 -17.28
N ASP A 968 25.07 -16.71 -17.79
CA ASP A 968 25.38 -15.29 -17.99
C ASP A 968 24.51 -14.69 -19.10
N GLY A 969 24.19 -15.48 -20.12
CA GLY A 969 23.27 -15.12 -21.19
C GLY A 969 21.84 -14.96 -20.69
N LEU A 970 21.38 -15.84 -19.78
CA LEU A 970 20.06 -15.72 -19.15
C LEU A 970 19.93 -14.43 -18.33
N VAL A 971 20.98 -14.02 -17.61
CA VAL A 971 21.02 -12.72 -16.89
C VAL A 971 20.82 -11.55 -17.85
N CYS A 972 21.36 -11.62 -19.07
CA CYS A 972 21.22 -10.57 -20.08
C CYS A 972 19.78 -10.41 -20.60
N LEU A 973 18.90 -11.40 -20.42
CA LEU A 973 17.50 -11.34 -20.86
C LEU A 973 16.67 -10.30 -20.09
N SER A 974 17.16 -9.81 -18.94
CA SER A 974 16.49 -8.74 -18.18
C SER A 974 16.30 -7.43 -18.97
N VAL A 975 17.00 -7.28 -20.09
CA VAL A 975 16.89 -6.11 -20.99
C VAL A 975 15.62 -6.15 -21.84
N ILE A 976 14.98 -7.31 -22.00
CA ILE A 976 13.77 -7.47 -22.83
C ILE A 976 12.53 -7.09 -22.00
N THR A 977 12.33 -5.79 -21.79
CA THR A 977 11.32 -5.27 -20.83
C THR A 977 9.86 -5.57 -21.20
N GLN A 978 9.58 -5.99 -22.43
CA GLN A 978 8.24 -6.34 -22.92
C GLN A 978 7.79 -7.76 -22.52
N VAL A 979 8.67 -8.57 -21.94
CA VAL A 979 8.36 -9.94 -21.52
C VAL A 979 7.33 -9.92 -20.40
N THR A 980 6.18 -10.55 -20.66
CA THR A 980 5.11 -10.77 -19.69
C THR A 980 5.06 -12.20 -19.18
N GLN A 981 5.63 -13.14 -19.95
CA GLN A 981 5.68 -14.55 -19.61
C GLN A 981 7.08 -15.11 -19.84
N LEU A 982 7.68 -15.67 -18.80
CA LEU A 982 9.03 -16.21 -18.83
C LEU A 982 9.06 -17.62 -18.23
N GLN A 983 9.54 -18.58 -19.00
CA GLN A 983 9.88 -19.93 -18.52
C GLN A 983 11.38 -20.15 -18.69
N VAL A 984 12.07 -20.41 -17.59
CA VAL A 984 13.49 -20.74 -17.57
C VAL A 984 13.66 -22.02 -16.77
N GLN A 985 13.85 -23.13 -17.47
CA GLN A 985 14.22 -24.39 -16.84
C GLN A 985 15.74 -24.50 -16.86
N CYS A 986 16.36 -24.48 -15.68
CA CYS A 986 17.81 -24.54 -15.52
C CYS A 986 18.20 -25.61 -14.50
N THR A 987 19.43 -26.11 -14.59
CA THR A 987 19.96 -27.12 -13.67
C THR A 987 20.20 -26.59 -12.25
N GLN A 988 20.54 -25.29 -12.12
CA GLN A 988 20.73 -24.62 -10.84
C GLN A 988 20.22 -23.17 -10.92
N LEU A 989 19.16 -22.87 -10.15
CA LEU A 989 18.69 -21.50 -9.97
C LEU A 989 19.64 -20.76 -9.01
N ASN A 990 20.16 -19.59 -9.40
CA ASN A 990 21.01 -18.76 -8.54
C ASN A 990 20.38 -17.38 -8.26
N LEU A 991 20.92 -16.65 -7.28
CA LEU A 991 20.36 -15.37 -6.85
C LEU A 991 20.51 -14.28 -7.93
N ASP A 992 21.60 -14.30 -8.69
CA ASP A 992 21.88 -13.30 -9.74
C ASP A 992 20.87 -13.39 -10.89
N LEU A 993 20.53 -14.60 -11.33
CA LEU A 993 19.49 -14.82 -12.33
C LEU A 993 18.12 -14.32 -11.84
N LEU A 994 17.74 -14.66 -10.60
CA LEU A 994 16.50 -14.18 -10.01
C LEU A 994 16.47 -12.65 -9.89
N ALA A 995 17.58 -12.04 -9.46
CA ALA A 995 17.71 -10.58 -9.34
C ALA A 995 17.71 -9.87 -10.71
N ALA A 996 18.12 -10.56 -11.78
CA ALA A 996 17.99 -10.07 -13.14
C ALA A 996 16.54 -10.18 -13.63
N ILE A 997 15.89 -11.33 -13.44
CA ILE A 997 14.49 -11.58 -13.80
C ILE A 997 13.56 -10.60 -13.07
N SER A 998 13.84 -10.26 -11.81
CA SER A 998 13.03 -9.32 -11.01
C SER A 998 13.04 -7.88 -11.56
N ARG A 999 13.91 -7.55 -12.51
CA ARG A 999 13.95 -6.23 -13.17
C ARG A 999 12.98 -6.12 -14.35
N LEU A 1000 12.33 -7.22 -14.76
CA LEU A 1000 11.35 -7.21 -15.84
C LEU A 1000 10.02 -6.59 -15.36
N PRO A 1001 9.65 -5.39 -15.83
CA PRO A 1001 8.57 -4.60 -15.23
C PRO A 1001 7.16 -5.13 -15.52
N HIS A 1002 7.02 -5.94 -16.57
CA HIS A 1002 5.73 -6.44 -17.04
C HIS A 1002 5.56 -7.95 -16.83
N LEU A 1003 6.53 -8.60 -16.16
CA LEU A 1003 6.51 -10.04 -15.94
C LEU A 1003 5.38 -10.43 -14.99
N ALA A 1004 4.44 -11.24 -15.49
CA ALA A 1004 3.24 -11.68 -14.78
C ALA A 1004 3.20 -13.21 -14.63
N ASP A 1005 3.73 -13.98 -15.58
CA ASP A 1005 3.76 -15.44 -15.54
C ASP A 1005 5.21 -15.93 -15.53
N LEU A 1006 5.66 -16.47 -14.41
CA LEU A 1006 7.04 -16.95 -14.23
C LEU A 1006 7.04 -18.46 -13.96
N ASN A 1007 7.80 -19.21 -14.76
CA ASN A 1007 8.00 -20.63 -14.57
C ASN A 1007 9.49 -20.94 -14.35
N LEU A 1008 9.80 -21.46 -13.16
CA LEU A 1008 11.12 -21.84 -12.70
C LEU A 1008 11.21 -23.34 -12.40
N ALA A 1009 10.33 -24.15 -12.98
CA ALA A 1009 10.31 -25.59 -12.77
C ALA A 1009 11.66 -26.23 -13.10
N GLN A 1010 12.16 -27.10 -12.22
CA GLN A 1010 13.41 -27.84 -12.43
C GLN A 1010 13.19 -29.14 -13.23
N PHE A 1011 14.27 -29.70 -13.77
CA PHE A 1011 14.22 -30.97 -14.50
C PHE A 1011 13.78 -32.13 -13.60
N ASP A 1012 12.97 -33.04 -14.17
CA ASP A 1012 12.58 -34.31 -13.55
C ASP A 1012 13.80 -35.25 -13.49
N GLN A 1013 14.62 -35.12 -12.45
CA GLN A 1013 15.70 -36.06 -12.20
C GLN A 1013 15.10 -37.35 -11.63
N THR A 1014 14.85 -38.30 -12.51
CA THR A 1014 14.73 -39.70 -12.11
C THR A 1014 16.02 -40.11 -11.40
N ALA A 1015 15.86 -40.62 -10.17
CA ALA A 1015 16.87 -41.20 -9.27
C ALA A 1015 17.64 -40.27 -8.31
N THR A 1016 17.33 -40.49 -7.03
CA THR A 1016 18.06 -40.16 -5.78
C THR A 1016 17.88 -38.75 -5.21
N GLN A 1017 17.31 -38.72 -3.99
CA GLN A 1017 17.10 -37.56 -3.11
C GLN A 1017 18.40 -36.89 -2.59
N ARG A 1018 19.43 -36.73 -3.43
CA ARG A 1018 20.68 -36.05 -3.04
C ARG A 1018 20.91 -34.85 -3.95
N GLY A 1019 20.26 -33.73 -3.59
CA GLY A 1019 20.63 -32.41 -4.12
C GLY A 1019 19.54 -31.64 -4.86
N GLN A 1020 18.28 -31.70 -4.44
CA GLN A 1020 17.33 -30.65 -4.85
C GLN A 1020 17.91 -29.29 -4.40
N SER A 1021 18.17 -28.39 -5.34
CA SER A 1021 18.59 -27.04 -5.01
C SER A 1021 17.42 -26.31 -4.37
N GLY A 1022 17.47 -26.13 -3.05
CA GLY A 1022 16.42 -25.47 -2.29
C GLY A 1022 16.30 -24.00 -2.66
N LEU A 1023 15.06 -23.50 -2.68
CA LEU A 1023 14.81 -22.07 -2.79
C LEU A 1023 15.32 -21.40 -1.50
N SER A 1024 16.43 -20.65 -1.56
CA SER A 1024 16.94 -19.94 -0.38
C SER A 1024 16.00 -18.80 0.05
N TRP A 1025 16.07 -18.36 1.31
CA TRP A 1025 15.31 -17.19 1.76
C TRP A 1025 15.68 -15.90 1.01
N SER A 1026 16.93 -15.75 0.57
CA SER A 1026 17.35 -14.61 -0.27
C SER A 1026 16.65 -14.65 -1.64
N MET A 1027 16.56 -15.83 -2.25
CA MET A 1027 15.83 -16.03 -3.52
C MET A 1027 14.33 -15.80 -3.34
N LEU A 1028 13.77 -16.27 -2.23
CA LEU A 1028 12.37 -16.04 -1.86
C LEU A 1028 12.08 -14.54 -1.73
N ASN A 1029 12.96 -13.78 -1.07
CA ASN A 1029 12.82 -12.32 -0.92
C ASN A 1029 12.79 -11.60 -2.27
N VAL A 1030 13.61 -12.06 -3.23
CA VAL A 1030 13.55 -11.53 -4.60
C VAL A 1030 12.23 -11.89 -5.26
N LEU A 1031 11.77 -13.13 -5.17
CA LEU A 1031 10.47 -13.55 -5.73
C LEU A 1031 9.31 -12.73 -5.17
N VAL A 1032 9.23 -12.53 -3.86
CA VAL A 1032 8.13 -11.74 -3.25
C VAL A 1032 8.23 -10.24 -3.55
N SER A 1033 9.37 -9.74 -4.02
CA SER A 1033 9.48 -8.36 -4.52
C SER A 1033 8.77 -8.16 -5.87
N MET A 1034 8.54 -9.23 -6.63
CA MET A 1034 7.94 -9.21 -7.95
C MET A 1034 6.40 -9.15 -7.89
N ARG A 1035 5.87 -8.02 -7.39
CA ARG A 1035 4.43 -7.84 -7.12
C ARG A 1035 3.50 -7.91 -8.36
N SER A 1036 4.05 -7.91 -9.56
CA SER A 1036 3.31 -8.08 -10.82
C SER A 1036 2.97 -9.54 -11.14
N LEU A 1037 3.57 -10.51 -10.44
CA LEU A 1037 3.35 -11.93 -10.70
C LEU A 1037 1.89 -12.34 -10.39
N THR A 1038 1.24 -12.91 -11.39
CA THR A 1038 -0.08 -13.54 -11.31
C THR A 1038 -0.01 -15.06 -11.42
N ALA A 1039 1.07 -15.61 -11.98
CA ALA A 1039 1.30 -17.04 -12.02
C ALA A 1039 2.77 -17.37 -11.73
N LEU A 1040 2.97 -18.36 -10.87
CA LEU A 1040 4.29 -18.87 -10.49
C LEU A 1040 4.30 -20.39 -10.54
N ASP A 1041 5.30 -20.97 -11.20
CA ASP A 1041 5.52 -22.41 -11.24
C ASP A 1041 6.90 -22.72 -10.66
N LEU A 1042 6.90 -23.48 -9.55
CA LEU A 1042 8.09 -23.92 -8.82
C LEU A 1042 8.21 -25.45 -8.81
N SER A 1043 7.60 -26.11 -9.79
CA SER A 1043 7.58 -27.58 -9.84
C SER A 1043 8.99 -28.17 -9.76
N TYR A 1044 9.11 -29.31 -9.08
CA TYR A 1044 10.37 -30.03 -8.80
C TYR A 1044 11.40 -29.26 -7.95
N MET A 1045 11.06 -28.09 -7.39
CA MET A 1045 11.93 -27.38 -6.44
C MET A 1045 11.76 -27.89 -5.00
N ALA A 1046 12.84 -27.87 -4.23
CA ALA A 1046 12.77 -28.03 -2.77
C ALA A 1046 12.27 -26.73 -2.13
N ILE A 1047 10.96 -26.67 -1.87
CA ILE A 1047 10.27 -25.59 -1.17
C ILE A 1047 9.42 -26.17 -0.04
N ASN A 1048 9.49 -25.56 1.15
CA ASN A 1048 8.71 -26.00 2.31
C ASN A 1048 7.42 -25.18 2.51
N GLU A 1049 6.55 -25.65 3.40
CA GLU A 1049 5.26 -25.02 3.67
C GLU A 1049 5.36 -23.56 4.13
N ASP A 1050 6.33 -23.20 4.98
CA ASP A 1050 6.51 -21.81 5.43
C ASP A 1050 6.92 -20.86 4.29
N GLN A 1051 7.76 -21.34 3.38
CA GLN A 1051 8.15 -20.59 2.19
C GLN A 1051 6.97 -20.40 1.22
N VAL A 1052 6.15 -21.44 1.03
CA VAL A 1052 4.92 -21.33 0.22
C VAL A 1052 3.97 -20.33 0.87
N ARG A 1053 3.74 -20.41 2.18
CA ARG A 1053 2.88 -19.46 2.90
C ARG A 1053 3.37 -18.02 2.72
N ARG A 1054 4.67 -17.78 2.86
CA ARG A 1054 5.25 -16.44 2.66
C ARG A 1054 5.14 -15.93 1.22
N LEU A 1055 5.30 -16.80 0.21
CA LEU A 1055 5.08 -16.41 -1.19
C LEU A 1055 3.65 -15.91 -1.39
N VAL A 1056 2.68 -16.67 -0.89
CA VAL A 1056 1.26 -16.37 -1.06
C VAL A 1056 0.84 -15.14 -0.26
N GLU A 1057 1.38 -14.94 0.94
CA GLU A 1057 1.12 -13.76 1.77
C GLU A 1057 1.65 -12.47 1.13
N LEU A 1058 2.84 -12.52 0.52
CA LEU A 1058 3.55 -11.33 0.06
C LEU A 1058 3.38 -11.04 -1.44
N LEU A 1059 2.79 -11.95 -2.22
CA LEU A 1059 2.45 -11.75 -3.64
C LEU A 1059 0.93 -11.53 -3.79
N PRO A 1060 0.46 -10.27 -3.70
CA PRO A 1060 -0.97 -9.96 -3.60
C PRO A 1060 -1.77 -10.24 -4.89
N ARG A 1061 -1.08 -10.40 -6.01
CA ARG A 1061 -1.67 -10.67 -7.33
C ARG A 1061 -1.53 -12.13 -7.76
N LEU A 1062 -0.92 -13.00 -6.95
CA LEU A 1062 -0.68 -14.39 -7.33
C LEU A 1062 -2.00 -15.16 -7.38
N GLU A 1063 -2.40 -15.55 -8.59
CA GLU A 1063 -3.63 -16.30 -8.87
C GLU A 1063 -3.36 -17.78 -9.12
N ARG A 1064 -2.17 -18.14 -9.60
CA ARG A 1064 -1.83 -19.54 -9.93
C ARG A 1064 -0.47 -19.91 -9.36
N LEU A 1065 -0.41 -21.00 -8.60
CA LEU A 1065 0.83 -21.54 -8.04
C LEU A 1065 0.94 -23.04 -8.34
N CYS A 1066 1.93 -23.44 -9.14
CA CYS A 1066 2.18 -24.85 -9.42
C CYS A 1066 3.35 -25.37 -8.57
N LEU A 1067 3.10 -26.46 -7.86
CA LEU A 1067 4.02 -27.11 -6.92
C LEU A 1067 4.08 -28.62 -7.20
N TYR A 1068 4.05 -29.01 -8.47
CA TYR A 1068 4.14 -30.42 -8.86
C TYR A 1068 5.47 -31.00 -8.39
N ALA A 1069 5.43 -32.17 -7.74
CA ALA A 1069 6.61 -32.85 -7.20
C ALA A 1069 7.46 -32.02 -6.20
N CYS A 1070 6.86 -31.01 -5.56
CA CYS A 1070 7.45 -30.31 -4.41
C CYS A 1070 7.13 -31.04 -3.10
N PRO A 1071 7.97 -30.93 -2.05
CA PRO A 1071 7.74 -31.59 -0.75
C PRO A 1071 6.69 -30.86 0.10
N VAL A 1072 5.47 -30.73 -0.43
CA VAL A 1072 4.36 -29.98 0.18
C VAL A 1072 3.13 -30.89 0.29
N ALA A 1073 2.50 -30.94 1.47
CA ALA A 1073 1.35 -31.82 1.67
C ALA A 1073 0.11 -31.33 0.89
N PRO A 1074 -0.68 -32.23 0.26
CA PRO A 1074 -1.93 -31.83 -0.40
C PRO A 1074 -2.91 -31.13 0.55
N ALA A 1075 -3.02 -31.59 1.80
CA ALA A 1075 -3.86 -30.96 2.82
C ALA A 1075 -3.43 -29.52 3.15
N PHE A 1076 -2.13 -29.24 3.12
CA PHE A 1076 -1.63 -27.88 3.29
C PHE A 1076 -2.01 -26.98 2.12
N LEU A 1077 -1.99 -27.50 0.89
CA LEU A 1077 -2.43 -26.73 -0.27
C LEU A 1077 -3.93 -26.47 -0.24
N GLU A 1078 -4.75 -27.44 0.20
CA GLU A 1078 -6.16 -27.20 0.46
C GLU A 1078 -6.36 -26.10 1.51
N ALA A 1079 -5.56 -26.11 2.59
CA ALA A 1079 -5.60 -25.06 3.62
C ALA A 1079 -5.15 -23.69 3.10
N ILE A 1080 -4.10 -23.64 2.27
CA ILE A 1080 -3.65 -22.41 1.61
C ILE A 1080 -4.71 -21.89 0.65
N MET A 1081 -5.29 -22.74 -0.20
CA MET A 1081 -6.35 -22.32 -1.11
C MET A 1081 -7.62 -21.88 -0.36
N ALA A 1082 -7.90 -22.49 0.79
CA ALA A 1082 -8.98 -22.04 1.67
C ALA A 1082 -8.69 -20.66 2.29
N ALA A 1083 -7.44 -20.37 2.62
CA ALA A 1083 -7.01 -19.09 3.20
C ALA A 1083 -6.80 -17.98 2.14
N TRP A 1084 -6.44 -18.34 0.90
CA TRP A 1084 -6.27 -17.44 -0.24
C TRP A 1084 -7.12 -17.91 -1.43
N PRO A 1085 -8.41 -17.58 -1.47
CA PRO A 1085 -9.35 -18.14 -2.45
C PRO A 1085 -9.10 -17.75 -3.91
N ARG A 1086 -8.35 -16.66 -4.14
CA ARG A 1086 -7.91 -16.24 -5.49
C ARG A 1086 -6.78 -17.10 -6.03
N LEU A 1087 -6.10 -17.87 -5.16
CA LEU A 1087 -4.98 -18.70 -5.51
C LEU A 1087 -5.44 -20.10 -5.90
N GLU A 1088 -5.26 -20.46 -7.16
CA GLU A 1088 -5.29 -21.84 -7.63
C GLU A 1088 -3.90 -22.46 -7.43
N ALA A 1089 -3.69 -23.08 -6.27
CA ALA A 1089 -2.49 -23.86 -6.00
C ALA A 1089 -2.71 -25.31 -6.46
N THR A 1090 -1.76 -25.89 -7.20
CA THR A 1090 -1.94 -27.24 -7.73
C THR A 1090 -0.65 -28.06 -7.69
N THR A 1091 -0.79 -29.32 -7.28
CA THR A 1091 0.23 -30.36 -7.46
C THR A 1091 0.02 -31.13 -8.75
N GLN A 1092 -0.85 -30.65 -9.67
CA GLN A 1092 -0.92 -31.17 -11.01
C GLN A 1092 0.15 -30.50 -11.86
N ARG A 1093 0.84 -31.30 -12.69
CA ARG A 1093 1.87 -30.80 -13.57
C ARG A 1093 1.25 -29.77 -14.50
N ARG A 1094 1.73 -28.52 -14.41
CA ARG A 1094 1.42 -27.52 -15.41
C ARG A 1094 1.96 -28.04 -16.75
N PRO A 1095 1.14 -28.17 -17.80
CA PRO A 1095 1.68 -28.50 -19.11
C PRO A 1095 2.69 -27.42 -19.50
N SER A 1096 3.81 -27.81 -20.12
CA SER A 1096 4.77 -26.86 -20.69
C SER A 1096 3.98 -25.83 -21.49
N MET A 1097 4.31 -24.55 -21.31
CA MET A 1097 3.52 -23.42 -21.76
C MET A 1097 2.97 -23.68 -23.17
N PRO A 1098 1.69 -24.07 -23.33
CA PRO A 1098 1.22 -24.50 -24.64
C PRO A 1098 1.24 -23.27 -25.53
N LEU A 1099 1.76 -23.39 -26.74
CA LEU A 1099 1.38 -22.45 -27.79
C LEU A 1099 -0.15 -22.56 -27.91
N ARG A 1100 -0.86 -21.66 -27.22
CA ARG A 1100 -2.23 -21.34 -27.59
C ARG A 1100 -2.11 -20.75 -28.98
N LEU A 1101 -2.30 -21.59 -30.00
CA LEU A 1101 -2.58 -21.11 -31.35
C LEU A 1101 -3.86 -20.28 -31.19
N SER A 1102 -3.69 -18.97 -31.04
CA SER A 1102 -4.79 -18.05 -30.74
C SER A 1102 -5.89 -18.24 -31.79
N GLY A 1103 -7.09 -18.52 -31.32
CA GLY A 1103 -8.35 -18.42 -32.06
C GLY A 1103 -9.34 -17.69 -31.18
#